data_AF-A0A212JQ47-F1
#
_entry.id   AF-A0A212JQ47-F1
#
_cell.length_a   1.000
_cell.length_b   1.000
_cell.length_c   1.000
_cell.angle_alpha   90.00
_cell.angle_beta   90.00
_cell.angle_gamma   90.00
#
_symmetry.space_group_name_H-M   'P 1'
#
loop_
_entity.id
_entity.type
_entity.pdbx_description
1 polymer ?
#
loop_
_entity_poly.entity_id
_entity_poly.type
_entity_poly.pdbx_seq_one_letter_code
_entity_poly.pdbx_strand_id
1 'polypeptide(L)'
;MSVRSIRMAMMLLVGGVVFAVQSALIVVVARYSYEASLTSSVDQMRLLAGTIAKSLGDFGEQQQMVLHGAVLQPALKEYLRNRHDNGEAAGFLSAMSRSADEVNSFFLFDTEGTQLINRVHGKEGSLKNFAHREYIRQTFKGKPGLSDTPSKSSITGKAIVGVADAIVDDSGKVIGGVGMAYAIDGLMENYINDIHLGKTGYPFIVAPTGVMVGHPDSERVLKDVSKEEGIAKILATPSGVESFTRGGVEKMLAWAPVPGWNWKVVITMDRAEIEASANNQRNLMVGAGFAAILLLVGITLLALEKIIVKPLQELESYARSVASGELDRSLTLVRRNEIGHLADSLRSMVGSLKDKIAEADGKSRLAQEESERAASATKEAEAARIAAEQAKADGMQHAATELEGVVEAVTTASEELSAQVEQASRGAESQTARVGETATAMEEMNATVLEVARNAGQAAESAKAAKSKAESGADVVASVVKDISRIQTSAVELKSEMTTLGKQAESTGQILGVISDIADQTNLLALNAAIEAARAGEAGRGFAVVADEVRKLAEKTMTATKEVGDAIRDIQNGTRKNVGNVEQVVNMIDTATTLAGTSGEALHEIVNLVDATAQQVQSIATAAEEQSSTSEEINRSIEDVNRISLETSSAMQHSAGAVSDMAQQAQVLRGLISSLKSGH
;
A
#
# COMPACT_ATOMS: atom_id res chain seq x y z
N MET A 1 52.73 8.56 -49.99
CA MET A 1 51.58 7.74 -49.54
C MET A 1 52.04 6.93 -48.34
N SER A 2 51.56 7.29 -47.14
CA SER A 2 52.10 6.79 -45.87
C SER A 2 51.71 5.33 -45.63
N VAL A 3 52.72 4.47 -45.43
CA VAL A 3 52.57 3.09 -44.97
C VAL A 3 51.96 3.13 -43.56
N ARG A 4 50.64 2.90 -43.44
CA ARG A 4 50.02 2.64 -42.13
C ARG A 4 50.50 1.24 -41.71
N SER A 5 51.22 1.16 -40.59
CA SER A 5 51.69 -0.14 -40.08
C SER A 5 50.48 -1.06 -39.84
N ILE A 6 50.67 -2.37 -40.04
CA ILE A 6 49.64 -3.41 -39.82
C ILE A 6 49.02 -3.26 -38.42
N ARG A 7 49.81 -2.82 -37.43
CA ARG A 7 49.35 -2.44 -36.08
C ARG A 7 48.21 -1.43 -36.11
N MET A 8 48.37 -0.32 -36.82
CA MET A 8 47.38 0.75 -36.87
C MET A 8 46.11 0.32 -37.62
N ALA A 9 46.25 -0.49 -38.68
CA ALA A 9 45.11 -1.00 -39.43
C ALA A 9 44.25 -1.98 -38.62
N MET A 10 44.86 -2.96 -37.94
CA MET A 10 44.13 -3.93 -37.09
C MET A 10 43.53 -3.28 -35.84
N MET A 11 44.21 -2.30 -35.23
CA MET A 11 43.69 -1.56 -34.07
C MET A 11 42.41 -0.79 -34.41
N LEU A 12 42.38 -0.14 -35.58
CA LEU A 12 41.19 0.58 -36.06
C LEU A 12 40.03 -0.37 -36.39
N LEU A 13 40.33 -1.56 -36.91
CA LEU A 13 39.31 -2.54 -37.32
C LEU A 13 38.67 -3.24 -36.10
N VAL A 14 39.48 -3.78 -35.19
CA VAL A 14 38.97 -4.45 -33.98
C VAL A 14 38.39 -3.44 -33.00
N GLY A 15 39.09 -2.33 -32.76
CA GLY A 15 38.61 -1.25 -31.91
C GLY A 15 37.31 -0.64 -32.45
N GLY A 16 37.19 -0.46 -33.77
CA GLY A 16 35.98 0.04 -34.41
C GLY A 16 34.78 -0.90 -34.25
N VAL A 17 34.97 -2.21 -34.44
CA VAL A 17 33.90 -3.21 -34.28
C VAL A 17 33.46 -3.31 -32.83
N VAL A 18 34.38 -3.40 -31.88
CA VAL A 18 34.05 -3.48 -30.44
C VAL A 18 33.37 -2.19 -29.97
N PHE A 19 33.87 -1.03 -30.39
CA PHE A 19 33.24 0.26 -30.08
C PHE A 19 31.81 0.34 -30.65
N ALA A 20 31.58 -0.13 -31.88
CA ALA A 20 30.26 -0.15 -32.48
C ALA A 20 29.28 -1.07 -31.72
N VAL A 21 29.73 -2.28 -31.37
CA VAL A 21 28.91 -3.25 -30.60
C VAL A 21 28.61 -2.73 -29.19
N GLN A 22 29.61 -2.19 -28.49
CA GLN A 22 29.42 -1.62 -27.15
C GLN A 22 28.52 -0.39 -27.17
N SER A 23 28.70 0.50 -28.16
CA SER A 23 27.83 1.67 -28.33
C SER A 23 26.38 1.25 -28.60
N ALA A 24 26.17 0.23 -29.44
CA ALA A 24 24.83 -0.32 -29.70
C ALA A 24 24.20 -0.92 -28.43
N LEU A 25 24.97 -1.70 -27.66
CA LEU A 25 24.50 -2.30 -26.41
C LEU A 25 24.11 -1.23 -25.37
N ILE A 26 24.95 -0.21 -25.19
CA ILE A 26 24.68 0.92 -24.27
C ILE A 26 23.41 1.64 -24.69
N VAL A 27 23.21 1.91 -25.98
CA VAL A 27 21.99 2.57 -26.48
C VAL A 27 20.75 1.71 -26.22
N VAL A 28 20.83 0.40 -26.46
CA VAL A 28 19.71 -0.53 -26.22
C VAL A 28 19.34 -0.59 -24.74
N VAL A 29 20.33 -0.81 -23.86
CA VAL A 29 20.07 -0.92 -22.42
C VAL A 29 19.65 0.42 -21.82
N ALA A 30 20.25 1.54 -22.25
CA ALA A 30 19.84 2.86 -21.79
C ALA A 30 18.40 3.17 -22.19
N ARG A 31 17.97 2.84 -23.41
CA ARG A 31 16.57 2.97 -23.82
C ARG A 31 15.65 2.07 -23.02
N TYR A 32 16.01 0.81 -22.85
CA TYR A 32 15.20 -0.16 -22.11
C TYR A 32 15.05 0.22 -20.63
N SER A 33 16.14 0.57 -19.96
CA SER A 33 16.15 1.03 -18.56
C SER A 33 15.36 2.32 -18.39
N TYR A 34 15.50 3.25 -19.33
CA TYR A 34 14.72 4.48 -19.36
C TYR A 34 13.21 4.20 -19.46
N GLU A 35 12.79 3.39 -20.43
CA GLU A 35 11.38 3.03 -20.63
C GLU A 35 10.83 2.27 -19.42
N ALA A 36 11.60 1.35 -18.84
CA ALA A 36 11.22 0.61 -17.65
C ALA A 36 11.07 1.53 -16.41
N SER A 37 12.03 2.42 -16.17
CA SER A 37 11.99 3.38 -15.05
C SER A 37 10.80 4.34 -15.18
N LEU A 38 10.57 4.85 -16.40
CA LEU A 38 9.44 5.73 -16.69
C LEU A 38 8.11 5.02 -16.48
N THR A 39 7.96 3.81 -17.03
CA THR A 39 6.73 3.02 -16.90
C THR A 39 6.45 2.69 -15.43
N SER A 40 7.45 2.19 -14.71
CA SER A 40 7.32 1.83 -13.29
C SER A 40 6.94 3.04 -12.43
N SER A 41 7.59 4.20 -12.64
CA SER A 41 7.30 5.42 -11.88
C SER A 41 5.90 5.94 -12.20
N VAL A 42 5.50 5.93 -13.48
CA VAL A 42 4.15 6.32 -13.90
C VAL A 42 3.07 5.42 -13.29
N ASP A 43 3.30 4.11 -13.25
CA ASP A 43 2.35 3.16 -12.66
C ASP A 43 2.24 3.35 -11.14
N GLN A 44 3.36 3.61 -10.44
CA GLN A 44 3.33 3.99 -9.03
C GLN A 44 2.55 5.30 -8.80
N MET A 45 2.79 6.32 -9.62
CA MET A 45 2.06 7.60 -9.54
C MET A 45 0.55 7.40 -9.76
N ARG A 46 0.15 6.58 -10.74
CA ARG A 46 -1.27 6.25 -11.00
C ARG A 46 -1.88 5.51 -9.83
N LEU A 47 -1.19 4.50 -9.30
CA LEU A 47 -1.69 3.69 -8.20
C LEU A 47 -1.85 4.53 -6.92
N LEU A 48 -0.89 5.40 -6.64
CA LEU A 48 -0.95 6.33 -5.52
C LEU A 48 -2.09 7.35 -5.71
N ALA A 49 -2.20 7.97 -6.89
CA ALA A 49 -3.31 8.87 -7.21
C ALA A 49 -4.67 8.19 -7.00
N GLY A 50 -4.82 6.96 -7.50
CA GLY A 50 -6.05 6.17 -7.38
C GLY A 50 -6.36 5.78 -5.93
N THR A 51 -5.34 5.42 -5.15
CA THR A 51 -5.50 5.03 -3.74
C THR A 51 -5.93 6.21 -2.87
N ILE A 52 -5.29 7.37 -3.06
CA ILE A 52 -5.69 8.60 -2.36
C ILE A 52 -7.09 9.04 -2.82
N ALA A 53 -7.36 8.99 -4.13
CA ALA A 53 -8.67 9.37 -4.65
C ALA A 53 -9.80 8.48 -4.12
N LYS A 54 -9.56 7.17 -4.01
CA LYS A 54 -10.50 6.25 -3.37
C LYS A 54 -10.70 6.59 -1.90
N SER A 55 -9.61 6.78 -1.15
CA SER A 55 -9.67 7.10 0.29
C SER A 55 -10.42 8.41 0.58
N LEU A 56 -10.27 9.42 -0.28
CA LEU A 56 -11.04 10.67 -0.21
C LEU A 56 -12.52 10.47 -0.57
N GLY A 57 -12.83 9.55 -1.49
CA GLY A 57 -14.18 9.13 -1.80
C GLY A 57 -14.84 8.48 -0.58
N ASP A 58 -14.17 7.50 0.03
CA ASP A 58 -14.62 6.79 1.23
C ASP A 58 -14.82 7.77 2.41
N PHE A 59 -13.93 8.76 2.55
CA PHE A 59 -14.11 9.86 3.51
C PHE A 59 -15.39 10.66 3.23
N GLY A 60 -15.68 10.96 1.96
CA GLY A 60 -16.93 11.62 1.58
C GLY A 60 -18.18 10.84 1.95
N GLU A 61 -18.15 9.52 1.76
CA GLU A 61 -19.22 8.61 2.17
C GLU A 61 -19.40 8.59 3.69
N GLN A 62 -18.31 8.55 4.45
CA GLN A 62 -18.37 8.63 5.91
C GLN A 62 -19.02 9.95 6.39
N GLN A 63 -18.64 11.10 5.81
CA GLN A 63 -19.27 12.37 6.15
C GLN A 63 -20.76 12.40 5.79
N GLN A 64 -21.15 11.76 4.67
CA GLN A 64 -22.55 11.59 4.30
C GLN A 64 -23.30 10.71 5.30
N MET A 65 -22.72 9.62 5.81
CA MET A 65 -23.35 8.78 6.83
C MET A 65 -23.61 9.55 8.14
N VAL A 66 -22.65 10.36 8.60
CA VAL A 66 -22.83 11.23 9.76
C VAL A 66 -24.00 12.19 9.55
N LEU A 67 -24.09 12.77 8.35
CA LEU A 67 -25.13 13.72 7.99
C LEU A 67 -26.50 13.03 7.85
N HIS A 68 -26.54 11.82 7.33
CA HIS A 68 -27.74 11.00 7.24
C HIS A 68 -28.31 10.69 8.63
N GLY A 69 -27.45 10.36 9.61
CA GLY A 69 -27.86 10.22 11.01
C GLY A 69 -28.46 11.50 11.60
N ALA A 70 -27.97 12.67 11.19
CA ALA A 70 -28.53 13.96 11.58
C ALA A 70 -29.91 14.21 10.94
N VAL A 71 -30.11 13.81 9.68
CA VAL A 71 -31.39 13.93 8.96
C VAL A 71 -32.52 13.15 9.64
N LEU A 72 -32.22 12.05 10.34
CA LEU A 72 -33.19 11.23 11.07
C LEU A 72 -33.70 11.87 12.38
N GLN A 73 -33.15 13.01 12.80
CA GLN A 73 -33.54 13.65 14.06
C GLN A 73 -34.93 14.32 13.96
N PRO A 74 -35.91 13.93 14.81
CA PRO A 74 -37.26 14.46 14.74
C PRO A 74 -37.35 15.98 14.87
N ALA A 75 -36.52 16.57 15.75
CA ALA A 75 -36.49 18.02 15.97
C ALA A 75 -36.20 18.83 14.70
N LEU A 76 -35.32 18.33 13.82
CA LEU A 76 -35.00 19.01 12.55
C LEU A 76 -36.19 18.98 11.58
N LYS A 77 -36.89 17.84 11.52
CA LYS A 77 -38.07 17.64 10.69
C LYS A 77 -39.25 18.48 11.18
N GLU A 78 -39.44 18.58 12.50
CA GLU A 78 -40.47 19.39 13.12
C GLU A 78 -40.22 20.89 12.90
N TYR A 79 -38.99 21.36 13.09
CA TYR A 79 -38.63 22.75 12.82
C TYR A 79 -38.83 23.14 11.35
N LEU A 80 -38.53 22.24 10.40
CA LEU A 80 -38.79 22.50 8.99
C LEU A 80 -40.28 22.68 8.68
N ARG A 81 -41.16 21.92 9.34
CA ARG A 81 -42.63 21.99 9.16
C ARG A 81 -43.24 23.20 9.85
N ASN A 82 -42.86 23.45 11.10
CA ASN A 82 -43.57 24.39 11.98
C ASN A 82 -42.84 25.72 12.19
N ARG A 83 -41.57 25.81 11.78
CA ARG A 83 -40.65 26.94 12.06
C ARG A 83 -40.47 27.23 13.56
N HIS A 84 -40.83 26.29 14.42
CA HIS A 84 -40.78 26.42 15.87
C HIS A 84 -40.64 25.04 16.52
N ASP A 85 -39.73 24.92 17.48
CA ASP A 85 -39.37 23.65 18.14
C ASP A 85 -38.74 23.87 19.54
N ASN A 86 -39.03 25.00 20.18
CA ASN A 86 -38.41 25.41 21.46
C ASN A 86 -36.86 25.44 21.47
N GLY A 87 -36.20 25.47 20.31
CA GLY A 87 -34.74 25.54 20.18
C GLY A 87 -34.05 24.17 20.15
N GLU A 88 -34.77 23.06 20.04
CA GLU A 88 -34.21 21.70 20.01
C GLU A 88 -33.31 21.46 18.79
N ALA A 89 -33.73 21.84 17.57
CA ALA A 89 -32.93 21.75 16.36
C ALA A 89 -31.67 22.60 16.46
N ALA A 90 -31.80 23.82 16.98
CA ALA A 90 -30.65 24.70 17.20
C ALA A 90 -29.67 24.11 18.23
N GLY A 91 -30.17 23.49 19.29
CA GLY A 91 -29.37 22.79 20.30
C GLY A 91 -28.64 21.58 19.72
N PHE A 92 -29.34 20.74 18.97
CA PHE A 92 -28.77 19.56 18.29
C PHE A 92 -27.65 19.96 17.32
N LEU A 93 -27.90 20.92 16.42
CA LEU A 93 -26.87 21.39 15.48
C LEU A 93 -25.69 22.05 16.20
N SER A 94 -25.92 22.69 17.36
CA SER A 94 -24.85 23.24 18.19
C SER A 94 -23.98 22.16 18.84
N ALA A 95 -24.57 21.02 19.21
CA ALA A 95 -23.82 19.86 19.70
C ALA A 95 -23.02 19.21 18.56
N MET A 96 -23.66 18.98 17.41
CA MET A 96 -23.01 18.42 16.21
C MET A 96 -21.86 19.29 15.71
N SER A 97 -22.01 20.61 15.69
CA SER A 97 -20.92 21.53 15.29
C SER A 97 -19.71 21.54 16.25
N ARG A 98 -19.80 20.85 17.40
CA ARG A 98 -18.71 20.69 18.38
C ARG A 98 -18.22 19.25 18.48
N SER A 99 -18.72 18.34 17.63
CA SER A 99 -18.39 16.92 17.73
C SER A 99 -16.94 16.61 17.42
N ALA A 100 -16.30 17.43 16.58
CA ALA A 100 -14.89 17.33 16.22
C ALA A 100 -14.34 18.71 15.83
N ASP A 101 -13.02 18.92 15.95
CA ASP A 101 -12.38 20.21 15.66
C ASP A 101 -12.42 20.56 14.15
N GLU A 102 -12.48 19.55 13.30
CA GLU A 102 -12.57 19.67 11.86
C GLU A 102 -13.99 19.99 11.38
N VAL A 103 -15.01 19.77 12.21
CA VAL A 103 -16.38 20.20 11.91
C VAL A 103 -16.48 21.70 12.13
N ASN A 104 -16.44 22.47 11.06
CA ASN A 104 -16.56 23.93 11.13
C ASN A 104 -17.99 24.35 11.48
N SER A 105 -19.01 23.78 10.81
CA SER A 105 -20.40 24.18 11.06
C SER A 105 -21.42 23.14 10.65
N PHE A 106 -22.57 23.14 11.32
CA PHE A 106 -23.78 22.45 10.91
C PHE A 106 -24.90 23.47 10.66
N PHE A 107 -25.69 23.25 9.61
CA PHE A 107 -26.77 24.15 9.24
C PHE A 107 -27.99 23.39 8.71
N LEU A 108 -29.17 23.98 8.92
CA LEU A 108 -30.45 23.52 8.40
C LEU A 108 -30.89 24.46 7.28
N PHE A 109 -31.37 23.92 6.17
CA PHE A 109 -31.86 24.71 5.04
C PHE A 109 -33.22 24.23 4.54
N ASP A 110 -34.01 25.14 3.96
CA ASP A 110 -35.30 24.82 3.35
C ASP A 110 -35.19 24.37 1.89
N THR A 111 -36.34 24.07 1.27
CA THR A 111 -36.41 23.67 -0.15
C THR A 111 -35.97 24.75 -1.14
N GLU A 112 -35.82 26.00 -0.69
CA GLU A 112 -35.26 27.11 -1.49
C GLU A 112 -33.75 27.26 -1.28
N GLY A 113 -33.12 26.39 -0.48
CA GLY A 113 -31.70 26.43 -0.17
C GLY A 113 -31.32 27.57 0.79
N THR A 114 -32.30 28.21 1.44
CA THR A 114 -32.06 29.25 2.44
C THR A 114 -31.74 28.59 3.78
N GLN A 115 -30.61 28.96 4.39
CA GLN A 115 -30.29 28.50 5.74
C GLN A 115 -31.26 29.12 6.75
N LEU A 116 -31.83 28.27 7.59
CA LEU A 116 -32.74 28.64 8.67
C LEU A 116 -32.04 28.63 10.04
N ILE A 117 -31.10 27.71 10.20
CA ILE A 117 -30.24 27.59 11.38
C ILE A 117 -28.82 27.38 10.88
N ASN A 118 -27.86 28.10 11.44
CA ASN A 118 -26.44 27.88 11.22
C ASN A 118 -25.70 27.92 12.56
N ARG A 119 -24.95 26.87 12.86
CA ARG A 119 -24.17 26.73 14.09
C ARG A 119 -22.72 26.44 13.74
N VAL A 120 -21.83 27.32 14.18
CA VAL A 120 -20.38 27.25 13.93
C VAL A 120 -19.70 27.10 15.29
N HIS A 121 -19.11 25.93 15.56
CA HIS A 121 -18.57 25.56 16.87
C HIS A 121 -19.50 25.92 18.05
N GLY A 122 -20.79 25.60 17.91
CA GLY A 122 -21.83 25.84 18.92
C GLY A 122 -22.35 27.28 19.00
N LYS A 123 -21.84 28.22 18.20
CA LYS A 123 -22.28 29.62 18.15
C LYS A 123 -23.17 29.89 16.95
N GLU A 124 -24.02 30.90 17.05
CA GLU A 124 -24.87 31.34 15.95
C GLU A 124 -24.04 31.92 14.79
N GLY A 125 -24.20 31.34 13.60
CA GLY A 125 -23.58 31.79 12.37
C GLY A 125 -24.51 32.63 11.50
N SER A 126 -23.94 33.45 10.61
CA SER A 126 -24.73 34.18 9.61
C SER A 126 -25.49 33.22 8.70
N LEU A 127 -26.78 33.46 8.50
CA LEU A 127 -27.60 32.72 7.55
C LEU A 127 -27.30 33.17 6.12
N LYS A 128 -27.14 32.21 5.21
CA LYS A 128 -26.87 32.42 3.79
C LYS A 128 -27.85 31.63 2.95
N ASN A 129 -28.02 32.02 1.69
CA ASN A 129 -28.74 31.20 0.71
C ASN A 129 -27.73 30.46 -0.18
N PHE A 130 -27.86 29.13 -0.22
CA PHE A 130 -27.01 28.22 -0.98
C PHE A 130 -27.73 27.54 -2.15
N ALA A 131 -28.88 28.06 -2.60
CA ALA A 131 -29.64 27.53 -3.73
C ALA A 131 -28.82 27.40 -5.03
N HIS A 132 -27.86 28.32 -5.21
CA HIS A 132 -26.97 28.36 -6.37
C HIS A 132 -25.86 27.29 -6.31
N ARG A 133 -25.62 26.67 -5.15
CA ARG A 133 -24.56 25.69 -4.95
C ARG A 133 -25.01 24.32 -5.45
N GLU A 134 -24.22 23.71 -6.32
CA GLU A 134 -24.61 22.46 -6.96
C GLU A 134 -24.87 21.32 -5.97
N TYR A 135 -24.03 21.20 -4.94
CA TYR A 135 -24.19 20.15 -3.92
C TYR A 135 -25.52 20.24 -3.16
N ILE A 136 -26.05 21.44 -2.93
CA ILE A 136 -27.39 21.62 -2.35
C ILE A 136 -28.47 21.20 -3.35
N ARG A 137 -28.34 21.58 -4.62
CA ARG A 137 -29.30 21.18 -5.67
C ARG A 137 -29.37 19.67 -5.87
N GLN A 138 -28.28 18.94 -5.64
CA GLN A 138 -28.27 17.48 -5.71
C GLN A 138 -29.12 16.85 -4.60
N THR A 139 -29.13 17.41 -3.39
CA THR A 139 -29.97 16.91 -2.28
C THR A 139 -31.46 16.94 -2.62
N PHE A 140 -31.93 18.00 -3.31
CA PHE A 140 -33.33 18.09 -3.76
C PHE A 140 -33.70 17.05 -4.82
N LYS A 141 -32.71 16.40 -5.45
CA LYS A 141 -32.89 15.29 -6.39
C LYS A 141 -32.77 13.93 -5.71
N GLY A 142 -32.71 13.89 -4.37
CA GLY A 142 -32.50 12.66 -3.60
C GLY A 142 -31.09 12.08 -3.75
N LYS A 143 -30.09 12.91 -4.09
CA LYS A 143 -28.68 12.50 -4.20
C LYS A 143 -27.84 13.14 -3.09
N PRO A 144 -26.81 12.46 -2.58
CA PRO A 144 -25.83 13.05 -1.67
C PRO A 144 -25.25 14.35 -2.23
N GLY A 145 -25.19 15.38 -1.40
CA GLY A 145 -24.63 16.68 -1.76
C GLY A 145 -23.18 16.82 -1.31
N LEU A 146 -22.21 16.58 -2.19
CA LEU A 146 -20.79 16.84 -1.93
C LEU A 146 -20.33 18.09 -2.70
N SER A 147 -19.76 19.08 -2.00
CA SER A 147 -19.28 20.32 -2.62
C SER A 147 -18.01 20.10 -3.40
N ASP A 148 -18.06 20.34 -4.70
CA ASP A 148 -16.91 20.27 -5.60
C ASP A 148 -15.91 21.44 -5.42
N THR A 149 -16.35 22.52 -4.78
CA THR A 149 -15.56 23.75 -4.65
C THR A 149 -15.33 24.08 -3.16
N PRO A 150 -14.07 24.26 -2.73
CA PRO A 150 -13.75 24.66 -1.37
C PRO A 150 -14.03 26.16 -1.18
N SER A 151 -14.21 26.60 0.07
CA SER A 151 -14.42 28.01 0.40
C SER A 151 -13.75 28.37 1.71
N LYS A 152 -13.62 29.67 2.00
CA LYS A 152 -13.04 30.14 3.26
C LYS A 152 -14.15 30.30 4.30
N SER A 153 -13.96 29.71 5.48
CA SER A 153 -14.84 29.95 6.62
C SER A 153 -14.77 31.43 7.03
N SER A 154 -15.93 32.08 7.15
CA SER A 154 -16.02 33.48 7.57
C SER A 154 -15.76 33.69 9.07
N ILE A 155 -15.65 32.60 9.84
CA ILE A 155 -15.44 32.63 11.30
C ILE A 155 -14.04 32.14 11.66
N THR A 156 -13.66 30.94 11.19
CA THR A 156 -12.35 30.35 11.53
C THR A 156 -11.24 30.77 10.57
N GLY A 157 -11.59 31.28 9.39
CA GLY A 157 -10.63 31.60 8.33
C GLY A 157 -10.04 30.36 7.62
N LYS A 158 -10.37 29.15 8.06
CA LYS A 158 -9.90 27.89 7.46
C LYS A 158 -10.57 27.59 6.12
N ALA A 159 -9.91 26.77 5.30
CA ALA A 159 -10.51 26.23 4.08
C ALA A 159 -11.51 25.13 4.44
N ILE A 160 -12.73 25.24 3.92
CA ILE A 160 -13.83 24.35 4.25
C ILE A 160 -14.52 23.82 2.99
N VAL A 161 -15.06 22.61 3.09
CA VAL A 161 -15.89 21.97 2.07
C VAL A 161 -17.25 21.62 2.63
N GLY A 162 -18.30 21.77 1.82
CA GLY A 162 -19.68 21.46 2.20
C GLY A 162 -20.09 20.03 1.89
N VAL A 163 -20.85 19.43 2.80
CA VAL A 163 -21.58 18.16 2.65
C VAL A 163 -23.05 18.44 2.98
N ALA A 164 -24.00 17.89 2.24
CA ALA A 164 -25.42 18.10 2.45
C ALA A 164 -26.21 16.81 2.20
N ASP A 165 -27.29 16.62 2.96
CA ASP A 165 -28.27 15.55 2.78
C ASP A 165 -29.70 16.10 2.97
N ALA A 166 -30.68 15.46 2.33
CA ALA A 166 -32.06 15.92 2.28
C ALA A 166 -32.91 15.33 3.42
N ILE A 167 -33.74 16.17 4.03
CA ILE A 167 -34.80 15.73 4.94
C ILE A 167 -36.07 15.49 4.13
N VAL A 168 -36.63 14.28 4.25
CA VAL A 168 -37.89 13.88 3.61
C VAL A 168 -39.03 13.78 4.60
N ASP A 169 -40.25 14.09 4.15
CA ASP A 169 -41.47 13.83 4.89
C ASP A 169 -41.90 12.36 4.81
N ASP A 170 -42.99 12.01 5.49
CA ASP A 170 -43.49 10.63 5.57
C ASP A 170 -44.02 10.10 4.22
N SER A 171 -44.19 10.99 3.24
CA SER A 171 -44.54 10.65 1.85
C SER A 171 -43.32 10.50 0.93
N GLY A 172 -42.11 10.70 1.47
CA GLY A 172 -40.85 10.69 0.71
C GLY A 172 -40.54 11.98 -0.04
N LYS A 173 -41.29 13.07 0.20
CA LYS A 173 -41.04 14.37 -0.44
C LYS A 173 -39.99 15.15 0.35
N VAL A 174 -39.03 15.75 -0.36
CA VAL A 174 -38.00 16.60 0.25
C VAL A 174 -38.62 17.89 0.80
N ILE A 175 -38.41 18.17 2.09
CA ILE A 175 -38.93 19.34 2.82
C ILE A 175 -37.83 20.30 3.30
N GLY A 176 -36.57 19.96 3.05
CA GLY A 176 -35.38 20.74 3.39
C GLY A 176 -34.17 19.83 3.47
N GLY A 177 -33.13 20.24 4.19
CA GLY A 177 -31.95 19.40 4.39
C GLY A 177 -31.02 19.90 5.48
N VAL A 178 -30.08 19.04 5.84
CA VAL A 178 -28.98 19.34 6.76
C VAL A 178 -27.71 19.46 5.96
N GLY A 179 -26.90 20.47 6.26
CA GLY A 179 -25.58 20.62 5.71
C GLY A 179 -24.53 20.74 6.79
N MET A 180 -23.33 20.30 6.46
CA MET A 180 -22.13 20.39 7.27
C MET A 180 -21.04 21.07 6.43
N ALA A 181 -20.25 21.93 7.07
CA ALA A 181 -18.98 22.39 6.51
C ALA A 181 -17.84 21.78 7.31
N TYR A 182 -16.92 21.13 6.61
CA TYR A 182 -15.78 20.41 7.18
C TYR A 182 -14.48 21.12 6.78
N ALA A 183 -13.56 21.29 7.71
CA ALA A 183 -12.24 21.90 7.49
C ALA A 183 -11.33 20.94 6.74
N ILE A 184 -10.67 21.42 5.68
CA ILE A 184 -9.84 20.60 4.80
C ILE A 184 -8.46 20.31 5.43
N ASP A 185 -8.10 21.00 6.51
CA ASP A 185 -6.83 20.82 7.22
C ASP A 185 -6.54 19.33 7.56
N GLY A 186 -7.52 18.61 8.11
CA GLY A 186 -7.39 17.17 8.41
C GLY A 186 -7.24 16.30 7.15
N LEU A 187 -7.78 16.74 6.00
CA LEU A 187 -7.56 16.07 4.72
C LEU A 187 -6.14 16.34 4.19
N MET A 188 -5.61 17.54 4.44
CA MET A 188 -4.25 17.89 4.03
C MET A 188 -3.20 17.10 4.81
N GLU A 189 -3.36 16.97 6.13
CA GLU A 189 -2.42 16.20 6.95
C GLU A 189 -2.40 14.72 6.52
N ASN A 190 -3.57 14.09 6.46
CA ASN A 190 -3.68 12.64 6.25
C ASN A 190 -3.41 12.19 4.80
N TYR A 191 -3.67 13.05 3.80
CA TYR A 191 -3.65 12.65 2.38
C TYR A 191 -2.72 13.48 1.50
N ILE A 192 -2.06 14.50 2.05
CA ILE A 192 -1.19 15.39 1.25
C ILE A 192 0.19 15.55 1.87
N ASN A 193 0.27 16.05 3.10
CA ASN A 193 1.53 16.49 3.69
C ASN A 193 2.48 15.34 4.00
N ASP A 194 1.96 14.19 4.44
CA ASP A 194 2.77 13.05 4.84
C ASP A 194 3.11 12.10 3.68
N ILE A 195 2.50 12.30 2.50
CA ILE A 195 2.66 11.41 1.34
C ILE A 195 3.74 11.97 0.41
N HIS A 196 4.85 11.23 0.31
CA HIS A 196 5.97 11.53 -0.58
C HIS A 196 6.25 10.36 -1.52
N LEU A 197 6.52 10.67 -2.79
CA LEU A 197 6.95 9.68 -3.79
C LEU A 197 8.35 10.07 -4.30
N GLY A 198 9.36 9.30 -3.90
CA GLY A 198 10.75 9.72 -4.12
C GLY A 198 11.09 10.98 -3.30
N LYS A 199 11.94 11.84 -3.83
CA LYS A 199 12.42 13.07 -3.19
C LYS A 199 11.60 14.29 -3.61
N THR A 200 11.11 14.32 -4.84
CA THR A 200 10.41 15.47 -5.42
C THR A 200 8.93 15.25 -5.62
N GLY A 201 8.45 14.01 -5.45
CA GLY A 201 7.07 13.67 -5.75
C GLY A 201 6.11 13.90 -4.59
N TYR A 202 4.97 14.52 -4.88
CA TYR A 202 3.94 14.83 -3.88
C TYR A 202 2.53 14.89 -4.52
N PRO A 203 1.48 14.61 -3.74
CA PRO A 203 0.09 14.78 -4.17
C PRO A 203 -0.41 16.23 -4.05
N PHE A 204 -1.40 16.59 -4.84
CA PHE A 204 -2.28 17.74 -4.62
C PHE A 204 -3.68 17.45 -5.16
N ILE A 205 -4.66 18.24 -4.74
CA ILE A 205 -6.08 18.04 -5.10
C ILE A 205 -6.59 19.28 -5.80
N VAL A 206 -7.25 19.09 -6.94
CA VAL A 206 -7.86 20.18 -7.73
C VAL A 206 -9.34 19.92 -7.95
N ALA A 207 -10.14 20.97 -7.78
CA ALA A 207 -11.57 20.98 -8.09
C ALA A 207 -11.81 21.02 -9.61
N PRO A 208 -13.01 20.64 -10.11
CA PRO A 208 -13.37 20.76 -11.53
C PRO A 208 -13.20 22.17 -12.10
N THR A 209 -13.37 23.19 -11.27
CA THR A 209 -13.23 24.61 -11.62
C THR A 209 -11.77 25.05 -11.74
N GLY A 210 -10.80 24.20 -11.36
CA GLY A 210 -9.38 24.54 -11.29
C GLY A 210 -8.96 25.22 -10.00
N VAL A 211 -9.84 25.32 -9.00
CA VAL A 211 -9.48 25.78 -7.65
C VAL A 211 -8.71 24.70 -6.91
N MET A 212 -7.59 25.07 -6.28
CA MET A 212 -6.80 24.16 -5.45
C MET A 212 -7.56 23.82 -4.17
N VAL A 213 -7.80 22.53 -3.94
CA VAL A 213 -8.48 22.01 -2.75
C VAL A 213 -7.46 21.68 -1.66
N GLY A 214 -6.33 21.10 -2.03
CA GLY A 214 -5.25 20.77 -1.10
C GLY A 214 -3.91 20.71 -1.82
N HIS A 215 -2.86 21.19 -1.17
CA HIS A 215 -1.50 21.23 -1.71
C HIS A 215 -0.51 21.33 -0.53
N PRO A 216 0.71 20.74 -0.61
CA PRO A 216 1.68 20.82 0.49
C PRO A 216 2.05 22.26 0.87
N ASP A 217 2.17 23.12 -0.14
CA ASP A 217 2.18 24.58 0.04
C ASP A 217 0.76 25.11 0.29
N SER A 218 0.48 25.42 1.55
CA SER A 218 -0.82 25.93 2.04
C SER A 218 -1.24 27.27 1.41
N GLU A 219 -0.33 28.11 0.92
CA GLU A 219 -0.68 29.40 0.31
C GLU A 219 -1.43 29.24 -1.02
N ARG A 220 -1.32 28.05 -1.62
CA ARG A 220 -1.96 27.72 -2.89
C ARG A 220 -3.39 27.24 -2.73
N VAL A 221 -3.78 26.79 -1.53
CA VAL A 221 -5.14 26.32 -1.25
C VAL A 221 -6.14 27.48 -1.46
N LEU A 222 -7.29 27.19 -2.05
CA LEU A 222 -8.31 28.15 -2.50
C LEU A 222 -7.91 29.07 -3.69
N LYS A 223 -6.71 28.93 -4.27
CA LYS A 223 -6.32 29.70 -5.47
C LYS A 223 -6.82 29.02 -6.73
N ASP A 224 -7.21 29.82 -7.72
CA ASP A 224 -7.50 29.35 -9.07
C ASP A 224 -6.18 29.08 -9.80
N VAL A 225 -5.96 27.81 -10.14
CA VAL A 225 -4.81 27.32 -10.90
C VAL A 225 -5.19 26.80 -12.28
N SER A 226 -6.42 27.03 -12.73
CA SER A 226 -6.94 26.55 -14.03
C SER A 226 -6.08 26.96 -15.23
N LYS A 227 -5.38 28.09 -15.13
CA LYS A 227 -4.51 28.66 -16.16
C LYS A 227 -3.04 28.21 -16.05
N GLU A 228 -2.67 27.48 -15.01
CA GLU A 228 -1.32 26.95 -14.89
C GLU A 228 -1.08 25.83 -15.91
N GLU A 229 0.17 25.74 -16.39
CA GLU A 229 0.58 24.68 -17.30
C GLU A 229 0.34 23.30 -16.67
N GLY A 230 -0.13 22.34 -17.48
CA GLY A 230 -0.50 20.99 -17.03
C GLY A 230 -1.93 20.87 -16.44
N ILE A 231 -2.45 21.91 -15.78
CA ILE A 231 -3.77 21.83 -15.10
C ILE A 231 -4.92 21.70 -16.09
N ALA A 232 -4.89 22.40 -17.22
CA ALA A 232 -5.99 22.36 -18.21
C ALA A 232 -6.30 20.93 -18.70
N LYS A 233 -5.27 20.09 -18.90
CA LYS A 233 -5.45 18.71 -19.36
C LYS A 233 -5.91 17.77 -18.25
N ILE A 234 -5.45 18.00 -17.02
CA ILE A 234 -6.00 17.35 -15.83
C ILE A 234 -7.50 17.63 -15.76
N LEU A 235 -7.94 18.87 -15.92
CA LEU A 235 -9.36 19.23 -15.86
C LEU A 235 -10.18 18.62 -17.01
N ALA A 236 -9.60 18.46 -18.19
CA ALA A 236 -10.29 17.93 -19.38
C ALA A 236 -10.59 16.42 -19.34
N THR A 237 -9.86 15.63 -18.55
CA THR A 237 -9.96 14.16 -18.56
C THR A 237 -10.11 13.59 -17.13
N PRO A 238 -10.87 12.50 -16.93
CA PRO A 238 -11.13 11.97 -15.58
C PRO A 238 -9.87 11.41 -14.92
N SER A 239 -9.04 10.69 -15.68
CA SER A 239 -7.74 10.17 -15.26
C SER A 239 -6.75 10.26 -16.42
N GLY A 240 -5.47 10.25 -16.12
CA GLY A 240 -4.45 10.35 -17.15
C GLY A 240 -3.05 10.53 -16.60
N VAL A 241 -2.10 10.58 -17.53
CA VAL A 241 -0.69 10.85 -17.25
C VAL A 241 -0.19 11.81 -18.30
N GLU A 242 0.63 12.77 -17.88
CA GLU A 242 1.17 13.77 -18.78
C GLU A 242 2.48 14.35 -18.25
N SER A 243 3.33 14.80 -19.17
CA SER A 243 4.49 15.63 -18.85
C SER A 243 4.26 17.08 -19.25
N PHE A 244 4.77 18.00 -18.43
CA PHE A 244 4.78 19.42 -18.74
C PHE A 244 6.00 20.07 -18.08
N THR A 245 6.39 21.24 -18.58
CA THR A 245 7.49 22.01 -17.97
C THR A 245 6.90 23.07 -17.06
N ARG A 246 7.44 23.23 -15.85
CA ARG A 246 7.06 24.30 -14.92
C ARG A 246 8.30 24.91 -14.31
N GLY A 247 8.48 26.21 -14.50
CA GLY A 247 9.66 26.91 -13.97
C GLY A 247 10.98 26.36 -14.52
N GLY A 248 10.98 25.83 -15.75
CA GLY A 248 12.16 25.21 -16.38
C GLY A 248 12.42 23.75 -15.96
N VAL A 249 11.63 23.19 -15.05
CA VAL A 249 11.73 21.78 -14.62
C VAL A 249 10.62 20.97 -15.30
N GLU A 250 11.00 19.89 -15.97
CA GLU A 250 10.03 18.97 -16.55
C GLU A 250 9.45 18.06 -15.47
N LYS A 251 8.14 18.10 -15.31
CA LYS A 251 7.38 17.34 -14.31
C LYS A 251 6.47 16.34 -14.99
N MET A 252 6.39 15.16 -14.40
CA MET A 252 5.38 14.16 -14.70
C MET A 252 4.17 14.39 -13.78
N LEU A 253 2.98 14.12 -14.31
CA LEU A 253 1.71 14.16 -13.61
C LEU A 253 0.99 12.84 -13.84
N ALA A 254 0.35 12.33 -12.79
CA ALA A 254 -0.67 11.29 -12.90
C ALA A 254 -1.88 11.70 -12.06
N TRP A 255 -3.08 11.55 -12.58
CA TRP A 255 -4.29 11.92 -11.85
C TRP A 255 -5.39 10.87 -11.92
N ALA A 256 -6.20 10.86 -10.86
CA ALA A 256 -7.36 10.01 -10.71
C ALA A 256 -8.55 10.82 -10.17
N PRO A 257 -9.79 10.48 -10.58
CA PRO A 257 -10.98 11.16 -10.11
C PRO A 257 -11.35 10.66 -8.71
N VAL A 258 -11.76 11.57 -7.83
CA VAL A 258 -12.31 11.25 -6.51
C VAL A 258 -13.80 10.92 -6.66
N PRO A 259 -14.22 9.69 -6.31
CA PRO A 259 -15.64 9.33 -6.31
C PRO A 259 -16.47 10.29 -5.44
N GLY A 260 -17.64 10.69 -5.92
CA GLY A 260 -18.56 11.58 -5.19
C GLY A 260 -18.22 13.08 -5.21
N TRP A 261 -16.94 13.44 -5.11
CA TRP A 261 -16.51 14.85 -4.96
C TRP A 261 -16.25 15.59 -6.29
N ASN A 262 -16.12 14.87 -7.41
CA ASN A 262 -15.65 15.38 -8.71
C ASN A 262 -14.23 15.98 -8.70
N TRP A 263 -13.52 15.89 -7.59
CA TRP A 263 -12.12 16.32 -7.50
C TRP A 263 -11.19 15.41 -8.28
N LYS A 264 -9.99 15.89 -8.53
CA LYS A 264 -8.89 15.10 -9.06
C LYS A 264 -7.72 15.15 -8.09
N VAL A 265 -7.27 13.98 -7.68
CA VAL A 265 -5.98 13.84 -7.00
C VAL A 265 -4.93 13.74 -8.08
N VAL A 266 -3.88 14.53 -7.94
CA VAL A 266 -2.77 14.61 -8.89
C VAL A 266 -1.48 14.35 -8.13
N ILE A 267 -0.72 13.36 -8.58
CA ILE A 267 0.67 13.17 -8.15
C ILE A 267 1.55 13.86 -9.16
N THR A 268 2.47 14.70 -8.68
CA THR A 268 3.53 15.27 -9.51
C THR A 268 4.89 14.76 -9.06
N MET A 269 5.84 14.59 -9.99
CA MET A 269 7.22 14.20 -9.69
C MET A 269 8.16 14.79 -10.76
N ASP A 270 9.40 15.13 -10.40
CA ASP A 270 10.37 15.63 -11.37
C ASP A 270 10.84 14.51 -12.31
N ARG A 271 10.78 14.77 -13.62
CA ARG A 271 11.21 13.81 -14.63
C ARG A 271 12.69 13.45 -14.47
N ALA A 272 13.52 14.42 -14.11
CA ALA A 272 14.95 14.19 -13.87
C ALA A 272 15.22 13.16 -12.75
N GLU A 273 14.34 13.06 -11.75
CA GLU A 273 14.46 12.05 -10.69
C GLU A 273 14.11 10.65 -11.21
N ILE A 274 13.03 10.54 -11.99
CA ILE A 274 12.63 9.29 -12.67
C ILE A 274 13.77 8.80 -13.60
N GLU A 275 14.48 9.73 -14.23
CA GLU A 275 15.60 9.44 -15.12
C GLU A 275 16.92 9.17 -14.39
N ALA A 276 17.06 9.59 -13.14
CA ALA A 276 18.32 9.48 -12.39
C ALA A 276 18.78 8.02 -12.24
N SER A 277 17.85 7.10 -12.01
CA SER A 277 18.12 5.66 -11.93
C SER A 277 18.67 5.11 -13.26
N ALA A 278 18.03 5.47 -14.38
CA ALA A 278 18.46 5.08 -15.72
C ALA A 278 19.82 5.71 -16.10
N ASN A 279 20.05 6.96 -15.71
CA ASN A 279 21.31 7.65 -15.95
C ASN A 279 22.47 7.03 -15.16
N ASN A 280 22.24 6.60 -13.92
CA ASN A 280 23.27 5.95 -13.11
C ASN A 280 23.66 4.58 -13.69
N GLN A 281 22.66 3.78 -14.09
CA GLN A 281 22.91 2.50 -14.78
C GLN A 281 23.66 2.70 -16.10
N ARG A 282 23.26 3.70 -16.91
CA ARG A 282 23.97 4.04 -18.15
C ARG A 282 25.43 4.41 -17.87
N ASN A 283 25.70 5.27 -16.89
CA ASN A 283 27.05 5.71 -16.58
C ASN A 283 27.95 4.56 -16.11
N LEU A 284 27.40 3.63 -15.32
CA LEU A 284 28.11 2.43 -14.87
C LEU A 284 28.44 1.50 -16.04
N MET A 285 27.51 1.33 -16.99
CA MET A 285 27.76 0.57 -18.23
C MET A 285 28.77 1.25 -19.16
N VAL A 286 28.74 2.58 -19.28
CA VAL A 286 29.74 3.33 -20.05
C VAL A 286 31.13 3.14 -19.44
N GLY A 287 31.26 3.23 -18.11
CA GLY A 287 32.51 2.97 -17.39
C GLY A 287 33.04 1.55 -17.61
N ALA A 288 32.18 0.54 -17.45
CA ALA A 288 32.53 -0.86 -17.66
C ALA A 288 32.90 -1.15 -19.14
N GLY A 289 32.17 -0.57 -20.09
CA GLY A 289 32.45 -0.70 -21.53
C GLY A 289 33.79 -0.07 -21.92
N PHE A 290 34.13 1.09 -21.36
CA PHE A 290 35.43 1.74 -21.59
C PHE A 290 36.59 0.88 -21.03
N ALA A 291 36.43 0.33 -19.83
CA ALA A 291 37.40 -0.58 -19.25
C ALA A 291 37.59 -1.84 -20.12
N ALA A 292 36.50 -2.43 -20.62
CA ALA A 292 36.54 -3.60 -21.50
C ALA A 292 37.27 -3.30 -22.83
N ILE A 293 37.04 -2.12 -23.44
CA ILE A 293 37.75 -1.71 -24.67
C ILE A 293 39.24 -1.58 -24.41
N LEU A 294 39.66 -0.92 -23.32
CA LEU A 294 41.07 -0.77 -22.98
C LEU A 294 41.75 -2.13 -22.78
N LEU A 295 41.08 -3.06 -22.10
CA LEU A 295 41.58 -4.40 -21.84
C LEU A 295 41.75 -5.18 -23.16
N LEU A 296 40.77 -5.10 -24.05
CA LEU A 296 40.76 -5.80 -25.33
C LEU A 296 41.77 -5.21 -26.34
N VAL A 297 41.95 -3.89 -26.35
CA VAL A 297 43.03 -3.20 -27.09
C VAL A 297 44.40 -3.61 -26.55
N GLY A 298 44.56 -3.70 -25.23
CA GLY A 298 45.78 -4.19 -24.60
C GLY A 298 46.12 -5.63 -25.02
N ILE A 299 45.15 -6.55 -24.91
CA ILE A 299 45.30 -7.95 -25.32
C ILE A 299 45.66 -8.07 -26.80
N THR A 300 44.98 -7.32 -27.68
CA THR A 300 45.23 -7.39 -29.13
C THR A 300 46.60 -6.84 -29.53
N LEU A 301 47.08 -5.77 -28.90
CA LEU A 301 48.44 -5.26 -29.12
C LEU A 301 49.51 -6.28 -28.69
N LEU A 302 49.33 -6.90 -27.51
CA LEU A 302 50.24 -7.93 -27.01
C LEU A 302 50.25 -9.18 -27.92
N ALA A 303 49.07 -9.60 -28.40
CA ALA A 303 48.95 -10.72 -29.33
C ALA A 303 49.65 -10.43 -30.67
N LEU A 304 49.46 -9.23 -31.23
CA LEU A 304 50.06 -8.86 -32.52
C LEU A 304 51.59 -8.80 -32.47
N GLU A 305 52.14 -8.37 -31.33
CA GLU A 305 53.58 -8.37 -31.09
C GLU A 305 54.17 -9.78 -31.09
N LYS A 306 53.54 -10.70 -30.37
CA LYS A 306 54.05 -12.06 -30.15
C LYS A 306 53.77 -12.99 -31.33
N ILE A 307 52.68 -12.77 -32.07
CA ILE A 307 52.21 -13.67 -33.12
C ILE A 307 52.69 -13.23 -34.51
N ILE A 308 52.78 -11.93 -34.80
CA ILE A 308 53.06 -11.42 -36.15
C ILE A 308 54.40 -10.69 -36.21
N VAL A 309 54.64 -9.69 -35.36
CA VAL A 309 55.78 -8.77 -35.53
C VAL A 309 57.12 -9.45 -35.25
N LYS A 310 57.29 -10.11 -34.10
CA LYS A 310 58.56 -10.77 -33.75
C LYS A 310 58.98 -11.85 -34.77
N PRO A 311 58.10 -12.77 -35.21
CA PRO A 311 58.44 -13.74 -36.25
C PRO A 311 58.84 -13.13 -37.60
N LEU A 312 58.22 -12.02 -38.01
CA LEU A 312 58.61 -11.32 -39.24
C LEU A 312 59.99 -10.65 -39.13
N GLN A 313 60.34 -10.12 -37.96
CA GLN A 313 61.68 -9.57 -37.70
C GLN A 313 62.76 -10.67 -37.74
N GLU A 314 62.46 -11.87 -37.23
CA GLU A 314 63.36 -13.02 -37.32
C GLU A 314 63.60 -13.46 -38.78
N LEU A 315 62.54 -13.49 -39.59
CA LEU A 315 62.65 -13.77 -41.04
C LEU A 315 63.46 -12.71 -41.79
N GLU A 316 63.24 -11.44 -41.48
CA GLU A 316 63.97 -10.32 -42.08
C GLU A 316 65.45 -10.35 -41.71
N SER A 317 65.77 -10.60 -40.44
CA SER A 317 67.16 -10.76 -39.98
C SER A 317 67.85 -11.95 -40.66
N TYR A 318 67.16 -13.08 -40.79
CA TYR A 318 67.68 -14.27 -41.46
C TYR A 318 67.96 -14.01 -42.95
N ALA A 319 66.99 -13.43 -43.67
CA ALA A 319 67.17 -13.08 -45.08
C ALA A 319 68.33 -12.10 -45.28
N ARG A 320 68.52 -11.14 -44.36
CA ARG A 320 69.64 -10.20 -44.39
C ARG A 320 71.00 -10.89 -44.17
N SER A 321 71.10 -11.85 -43.25
CA SER A 321 72.32 -12.65 -43.03
C SER A 321 72.70 -13.51 -44.25
N VAL A 322 71.71 -14.12 -44.90
CA VAL A 322 71.91 -14.88 -46.14
C VAL A 322 72.41 -13.97 -47.27
N ALA A 323 71.83 -12.76 -47.39
CA ALA A 323 72.25 -11.77 -48.38
C ALA A 323 73.67 -11.23 -48.15
N SER A 324 74.18 -11.26 -46.90
CA SER A 324 75.56 -10.90 -46.57
C SER A 324 76.58 -12.03 -46.72
N GLY A 325 76.15 -13.21 -47.22
CA GLY A 325 77.04 -14.35 -47.51
C GLY A 325 77.17 -15.38 -46.41
N GLU A 326 76.44 -15.25 -45.29
CA GLU A 326 76.45 -16.20 -44.18
C GLU A 326 75.36 -17.27 -44.37
N LEU A 327 75.69 -18.35 -45.09
CA LEU A 327 74.73 -19.42 -45.41
C LEU A 327 74.57 -20.48 -44.30
N ASP A 328 75.37 -20.41 -43.23
CA ASP A 328 75.38 -21.39 -42.13
C ASP A 328 74.46 -21.04 -40.97
N ARG A 329 73.80 -19.87 -41.02
CA ARG A 329 72.76 -19.53 -40.05
C ARG A 329 71.55 -20.45 -40.25
N SER A 330 70.92 -20.88 -39.16
CA SER A 330 69.71 -21.71 -39.21
C SER A 330 68.47 -20.89 -38.82
N LEU A 331 67.42 -20.97 -39.64
CA LEU A 331 66.12 -20.38 -39.34
C LEU A 331 65.26 -21.40 -38.59
N THR A 332 65.20 -21.27 -37.27
CA THR A 332 64.46 -22.18 -36.36
C THR A 332 62.97 -21.84 -36.21
N LEU A 333 62.47 -20.84 -36.96
CA LEU A 333 61.07 -20.45 -36.93
C LEU A 333 60.19 -21.56 -37.55
N VAL A 334 59.39 -22.22 -36.70
CA VAL A 334 58.40 -23.23 -37.08
C VAL A 334 57.01 -22.75 -36.67
N ARG A 335 56.17 -22.47 -37.67
CA ARG A 335 54.77 -22.03 -37.50
C ARG A 335 53.89 -22.75 -38.51
N ARG A 336 52.63 -23.01 -38.17
CA ARG A 336 51.64 -23.64 -39.07
C ARG A 336 50.82 -22.65 -39.90
N ASN A 337 51.29 -21.41 -40.02
CA ASN A 337 50.61 -20.32 -40.74
C ASN A 337 51.48 -19.81 -41.90
N GLU A 338 51.02 -18.76 -42.58
CA GLU A 338 51.66 -18.18 -43.76
C GLU A 338 53.10 -17.71 -43.50
N ILE A 339 53.41 -17.29 -42.26
CA ILE A 339 54.78 -16.92 -41.83
C ILE A 339 55.68 -18.17 -41.78
N GLY A 340 55.15 -19.31 -41.35
CA GLY A 340 55.87 -20.58 -41.38
C GLY A 340 56.14 -21.08 -42.79
N HIS A 341 55.16 -20.98 -43.69
CA HIS A 341 55.37 -21.29 -45.12
C HIS A 341 56.44 -20.40 -45.77
N LEU A 342 56.51 -19.11 -45.38
CA LEU A 342 57.57 -18.20 -45.83
C LEU A 342 58.94 -18.60 -45.26
N ALA A 343 58.99 -19.04 -44.00
CA ALA A 343 60.20 -19.58 -43.37
C ALA A 343 60.72 -20.83 -44.09
N ASP A 344 59.82 -21.75 -44.44
CA ASP A 344 60.14 -22.97 -45.19
C ASP A 344 60.68 -22.65 -46.58
N SER A 345 60.05 -21.69 -47.28
CA SER A 345 60.47 -21.24 -48.61
C SER A 345 61.87 -20.60 -48.58
N LEU A 346 62.18 -19.80 -47.56
CA LEU A 346 63.52 -19.24 -47.33
C LEU A 346 64.55 -20.34 -47.01
N ARG A 347 64.17 -21.38 -46.26
CA ARG A 347 65.05 -22.55 -45.99
C ARG A 347 65.38 -23.32 -47.27
N SER A 348 64.39 -23.60 -48.11
CA SER A 348 64.63 -24.30 -49.39
C SER A 348 65.52 -23.50 -50.34
N MET A 349 65.35 -22.17 -50.42
CA MET A 349 66.20 -21.29 -51.23
C MET A 349 67.68 -21.36 -50.81
N VAL A 350 67.97 -21.33 -49.50
CA VAL A 350 69.34 -21.44 -48.95
C VAL A 350 69.94 -22.83 -49.15
N GLY A 351 69.12 -23.90 -49.03
CA GLY A 351 69.55 -25.28 -49.31
C GLY A 351 70.02 -25.45 -50.77
N SER A 352 69.24 -24.95 -51.73
CA SER A 352 69.64 -24.98 -53.15
C SER A 352 70.89 -24.16 -53.47
N LEU A 353 71.17 -23.10 -52.68
CA LEU A 353 72.41 -22.33 -52.78
C LEU A 353 73.63 -23.13 -52.27
N LYS A 354 73.47 -23.93 -51.20
CA LYS A 354 74.53 -24.81 -50.65
C LYS A 354 74.85 -25.99 -51.55
N ASP A 355 73.83 -26.64 -52.13
CA ASP A 355 74.01 -27.79 -53.01
C ASP A 355 74.79 -27.43 -54.28
N LYS A 356 74.58 -26.20 -54.81
CA LYS A 356 75.34 -25.70 -55.96
C LYS A 356 76.80 -25.33 -55.66
N ILE A 357 77.14 -25.09 -54.38
CA ILE A 357 78.51 -24.85 -53.92
C ILE A 357 79.23 -26.19 -53.68
N ALA A 358 78.52 -27.21 -53.19
CA ALA A 358 79.05 -28.57 -52.96
C ALA A 358 79.30 -29.37 -54.26
N GLU A 359 78.67 -29.02 -55.37
CA GLU A 359 78.90 -29.64 -56.69
C GLU A 359 80.26 -29.24 -57.32
N ALA A 360 80.99 -28.28 -56.74
CA ALA A 360 82.23 -27.74 -57.31
C ALA A 360 83.54 -28.40 -56.80
N ASP A 361 83.53 -29.29 -55.79
CA ASP A 361 84.76 -29.67 -55.09
C ASP A 361 84.89 -31.17 -54.76
N GLY A 362 85.04 -32.05 -55.76
CA GLY A 362 85.10 -33.49 -55.45
C GLY A 362 85.55 -34.48 -56.52
N LYS A 363 86.60 -34.19 -57.29
CA LYS A 363 87.35 -35.21 -58.08
C LYS A 363 88.76 -35.43 -57.51
N SER A 364 88.97 -36.55 -56.80
CA SER A 364 90.18 -37.41 -56.88
C SER A 364 90.25 -38.48 -55.77
N ARG A 365 89.71 -39.67 -56.09
CA ARG A 365 90.37 -40.99 -56.10
C ARG A 365 91.51 -41.30 -55.11
N LEU A 366 91.19 -42.19 -54.16
CA LEU A 366 91.81 -43.50 -53.85
C LEU A 366 93.33 -43.70 -54.08
N ALA A 367 94.08 -43.95 -52.99
CA ALA A 367 94.59 -45.28 -52.61
C ALA A 367 95.78 -45.14 -51.64
N GLN A 368 95.66 -45.68 -50.42
CA GLN A 368 96.68 -46.55 -49.80
C GLN A 368 96.10 -47.16 -48.52
N GLU A 369 95.21 -48.14 -48.71
CA GLU A 369 94.98 -49.19 -47.73
C GLU A 369 96.27 -50.01 -47.63
N GLU A 370 96.92 -50.00 -46.46
CA GLU A 370 97.90 -50.99 -45.93
C GLU A 370 98.89 -50.32 -44.95
N SER A 371 98.34 -49.60 -43.97
CA SER A 371 99.01 -49.47 -42.68
C SER A 371 97.97 -49.20 -41.61
N GLU A 372 97.95 -50.12 -40.64
CA GLU A 372 97.46 -49.89 -39.28
C GLU A 372 95.98 -50.22 -39.03
N ARG A 373 95.64 -51.48 -39.34
CA ARG A 373 94.68 -52.33 -38.59
C ARG A 373 94.96 -52.46 -37.07
N ALA A 374 95.77 -51.58 -36.48
CA ALA A 374 96.10 -51.53 -35.05
C ALA A 374 95.51 -50.31 -34.33
N ALA A 375 94.71 -49.47 -35.01
CA ALA A 375 94.01 -48.32 -34.42
C ALA A 375 92.48 -48.45 -34.34
N SER A 376 91.87 -49.52 -34.90
CA SER A 376 90.40 -49.58 -35.05
C SER A 376 89.64 -49.92 -33.76
N ALA A 377 90.25 -50.60 -32.78
CA ALA A 377 89.55 -50.92 -31.52
C ALA A 377 89.45 -49.73 -30.54
N THR A 378 90.39 -48.79 -30.58
CA THR A 378 90.37 -47.57 -29.75
C THR A 378 89.58 -46.44 -30.39
N LYS A 379 89.54 -46.32 -31.73
CA LYS A 379 88.67 -45.35 -32.42
C LYS A 379 87.19 -45.73 -32.38
N GLU A 380 86.82 -47.00 -32.48
CA GLU A 380 85.43 -47.44 -32.28
C GLU A 380 84.98 -47.27 -30.82
N ALA A 381 85.85 -47.51 -29.84
CA ALA A 381 85.55 -47.28 -28.43
C ALA A 381 85.44 -45.79 -28.08
N GLU A 382 86.30 -44.91 -28.62
CA GLU A 382 86.22 -43.46 -28.42
C GLU A 382 85.03 -42.86 -29.20
N ALA A 383 84.73 -43.33 -30.41
CA ALA A 383 83.56 -42.90 -31.17
C ALA A 383 82.25 -43.40 -30.55
N ALA A 384 82.21 -44.63 -30.01
CA ALA A 384 81.07 -45.13 -29.23
C ALA A 384 80.94 -44.40 -27.89
N ARG A 385 82.04 -43.99 -27.23
CA ARG A 385 82.00 -43.17 -26.01
C ARG A 385 81.51 -41.76 -26.29
N ILE A 386 81.98 -41.10 -27.36
CA ILE A 386 81.51 -39.78 -27.79
C ILE A 386 80.05 -39.86 -28.24
N ALA A 387 79.66 -40.86 -29.04
CA ALA A 387 78.26 -41.05 -29.45
C ALA A 387 77.36 -41.41 -28.26
N ALA A 388 77.83 -42.17 -27.28
CA ALA A 388 77.10 -42.45 -26.04
C ALA A 388 77.00 -41.23 -25.13
N GLU A 389 78.04 -40.42 -24.99
CA GLU A 389 77.98 -39.14 -24.27
C GLU A 389 77.05 -38.14 -24.97
N GLN A 390 77.08 -38.10 -26.30
CA GLN A 390 76.25 -37.19 -27.09
C GLN A 390 74.78 -37.64 -27.10
N ALA A 391 74.50 -38.95 -27.20
CA ALA A 391 73.16 -39.50 -27.03
C ALA A 391 72.64 -39.35 -25.58
N LYS A 392 73.52 -39.44 -24.58
CA LYS A 392 73.19 -39.19 -23.17
C LYS A 392 72.92 -37.70 -22.94
N ALA A 393 73.70 -36.81 -23.55
CA ALA A 393 73.49 -35.36 -23.51
C ALA A 393 72.17 -34.98 -24.19
N ASP A 394 71.91 -35.50 -25.40
CA ASP A 394 70.66 -35.29 -26.12
C ASP A 394 69.46 -35.85 -25.36
N GLY A 395 69.58 -37.05 -24.77
CA GLY A 395 68.56 -37.65 -23.89
C GLY A 395 68.30 -36.83 -22.63
N MET A 396 69.33 -36.29 -21.98
CA MET A 396 69.18 -35.36 -20.85
C MET A 396 68.54 -34.04 -21.28
N GLN A 397 68.90 -33.50 -22.44
CA GLN A 397 68.30 -32.27 -22.98
C GLN A 397 66.81 -32.45 -23.27
N HIS A 398 66.44 -33.61 -23.81
CA HIS A 398 65.06 -33.97 -24.12
C HIS A 398 64.24 -34.16 -22.84
N ALA A 399 64.79 -34.88 -21.84
CA ALA A 399 64.18 -35.04 -20.52
C ALA A 399 64.04 -33.70 -19.79
N ALA A 400 65.05 -32.82 -19.85
CA ALA A 400 65.00 -31.48 -19.29
C ALA A 400 63.89 -30.63 -19.92
N THR A 401 63.70 -30.74 -21.24
CA THR A 401 62.67 -30.00 -21.96
C THR A 401 61.25 -30.48 -21.61
N GLU A 402 61.04 -31.80 -21.48
CA GLU A 402 59.75 -32.33 -20.99
C GLU A 402 59.47 -31.92 -19.54
N LEU A 403 60.48 -32.00 -18.66
CA LEU A 403 60.34 -31.57 -17.27
C LEU A 403 60.08 -30.06 -17.15
N GLU A 404 60.67 -29.23 -18.03
CA GLU A 404 60.37 -27.79 -18.14
C GLU A 404 58.87 -27.55 -18.41
N GLY A 405 58.29 -28.30 -19.35
CA GLY A 405 56.86 -28.21 -19.67
C GLY A 405 55.95 -28.63 -18.51
N VAL A 406 56.32 -29.69 -17.77
CA VAL A 406 55.59 -30.12 -16.56
C VAL A 406 55.67 -29.07 -15.46
N VAL A 407 56.86 -28.51 -15.21
CA VAL A 407 57.05 -27.45 -14.19
C VAL A 407 56.29 -26.18 -14.55
N GLU A 408 56.25 -25.78 -15.83
CA GLU A 408 55.46 -24.64 -16.30
C GLU A 408 53.95 -24.87 -16.10
N ALA A 409 53.46 -26.08 -16.39
CA ALA A 409 52.07 -26.46 -16.14
C ALA A 409 51.71 -26.44 -14.65
N VAL A 410 52.59 -26.97 -13.77
CA VAL A 410 52.40 -26.95 -12.31
C VAL A 410 52.41 -25.52 -11.77
N THR A 411 53.30 -24.67 -12.29
CA THR A 411 53.37 -23.24 -11.89
C THR A 411 52.07 -22.53 -12.23
N THR A 412 51.60 -22.69 -13.47
CA THR A 412 50.35 -22.08 -13.95
C THR A 412 49.14 -22.59 -13.14
N ALA A 413 49.05 -23.90 -12.92
CA ALA A 413 47.99 -24.49 -12.10
C ALA A 413 48.03 -24.01 -10.64
N SER A 414 49.23 -23.78 -10.08
CA SER A 414 49.39 -23.23 -8.73
C SER A 414 48.91 -21.78 -8.65
N GLU A 415 49.22 -20.94 -9.65
CA GLU A 415 48.75 -19.56 -9.72
C GLU A 415 47.21 -19.49 -9.85
N GLU A 416 46.61 -20.32 -10.70
CA GLU A 416 45.15 -20.42 -10.82
C GLU A 416 44.50 -20.91 -9.53
N LEU A 417 45.07 -21.94 -8.90
CA LEU A 417 44.55 -22.48 -7.64
C LEU A 417 44.68 -21.47 -6.50
N SER A 418 45.75 -20.68 -6.46
CA SER A 418 45.92 -19.59 -5.49
C SER A 418 44.80 -18.56 -5.62
N ALA A 419 44.48 -18.14 -6.85
CA ALA A 419 43.38 -17.21 -7.11
C ALA A 419 42.02 -17.79 -6.68
N GLN A 420 41.78 -19.08 -6.93
CA GLN A 420 40.54 -19.75 -6.49
C GLN A 420 40.43 -19.85 -4.96
N VAL A 421 41.53 -20.19 -4.28
CA VAL A 421 41.59 -20.25 -2.81
C VAL A 421 41.29 -18.88 -2.20
N GLU A 422 41.89 -17.81 -2.74
CA GLU A 422 41.65 -16.45 -2.25
C GLU A 422 40.19 -16.02 -2.49
N GLN A 423 39.62 -16.35 -3.65
CA GLN A 423 38.21 -16.10 -3.93
C GLN A 423 37.28 -16.84 -2.95
N ALA A 424 37.55 -18.13 -2.69
CA ALA A 424 36.77 -18.92 -1.76
C ALA A 424 36.89 -18.42 -0.31
N SER A 425 38.09 -17.99 0.10
CA SER A 425 38.33 -17.36 1.41
C SER A 425 37.49 -16.09 1.58
N ARG A 426 37.53 -15.17 0.60
CA ARG A 426 36.70 -13.96 0.60
C ARG A 426 35.21 -14.28 0.58
N GLY A 427 34.81 -15.33 -0.15
CA GLY A 427 33.44 -15.85 -0.16
C GLY A 427 32.98 -16.29 1.23
N ALA A 428 33.79 -17.07 1.94
CA ALA A 428 33.50 -17.56 3.28
C ALA A 428 33.42 -16.42 4.32
N GLU A 429 34.31 -15.42 4.24
CA GLU A 429 34.23 -14.21 5.08
C GLU A 429 32.94 -13.43 4.83
N SER A 430 32.56 -13.27 3.56
CA SER A 430 31.34 -12.57 3.18
C SER A 430 30.06 -13.33 3.57
N GLN A 431 30.12 -14.66 3.56
CA GLN A 431 29.05 -15.51 4.07
C GLN A 431 28.89 -15.35 5.58
N THR A 432 30.00 -15.34 6.34
CA THR A 432 30.00 -15.08 7.79
C THR A 432 29.33 -13.75 8.14
N ALA A 433 29.65 -12.68 7.41
CA ALA A 433 29.03 -11.36 7.62
C ALA A 433 27.50 -11.39 7.39
N ARG A 434 27.05 -12.00 6.29
CA ARG A 434 25.62 -12.17 5.97
C ARG A 434 24.87 -13.03 6.98
N VAL A 435 25.52 -14.06 7.49
CA VAL A 435 24.96 -14.93 8.54
C VAL A 435 24.75 -14.13 9.83
N GLY A 436 25.67 -13.23 10.18
CA GLY A 436 25.50 -12.31 11.32
C GLY A 436 24.32 -11.34 11.16
N GLU A 437 24.14 -10.76 9.97
CA GLU A 437 22.96 -9.92 9.67
C GLU A 437 21.66 -10.73 9.75
N THR A 438 21.67 -11.96 9.23
CA THR A 438 20.50 -12.85 9.26
C THR A 438 20.16 -13.27 10.69
N ALA A 439 21.18 -13.57 11.53
CA ALA A 439 20.98 -13.88 12.94
C ALA A 439 20.29 -12.73 13.69
N THR A 440 20.75 -11.50 13.45
CA THR A 440 20.15 -10.30 14.05
C THR A 440 18.69 -10.14 13.63
N ALA A 441 18.39 -10.31 12.33
CA ALA A 441 17.03 -10.26 11.83
C ALA A 441 16.13 -11.37 12.42
N MET A 442 16.69 -12.55 12.70
CA MET A 442 15.96 -13.65 13.35
C MET A 442 15.69 -13.39 14.83
N GLU A 443 16.61 -12.74 15.55
CA GLU A 443 16.37 -12.29 16.93
C GLU A 443 15.23 -11.26 16.99
N GLU A 444 15.24 -10.28 16.07
CA GLU A 444 14.14 -9.31 15.94
C GLU A 444 12.82 -10.00 15.58
N MET A 445 12.85 -10.96 14.64
CA MET A 445 11.67 -11.76 14.28
C MET A 445 11.10 -12.49 15.50
N ASN A 446 11.93 -13.15 16.29
CA ASN A 446 11.48 -13.87 17.48
C ASN A 446 10.84 -12.94 18.51
N ALA A 447 11.42 -11.75 18.72
CA ALA A 447 10.83 -10.72 19.58
C ALA A 447 9.43 -10.29 19.09
N THR A 448 9.27 -10.05 17.78
CA THR A 448 7.97 -9.68 17.21
C THR A 448 6.94 -10.80 17.29
N VAL A 449 7.35 -12.06 17.11
CA VAL A 449 6.46 -13.22 17.23
C VAL A 449 5.92 -13.37 18.66
N LEU A 450 6.78 -13.19 19.66
CA LEU A 450 6.36 -13.18 21.08
C LEU A 450 5.41 -12.03 21.38
N GLU A 451 5.64 -10.86 20.79
CA GLU A 451 4.74 -9.71 20.95
C GLU A 451 3.37 -9.98 20.30
N VAL A 452 3.33 -10.56 19.11
CA VAL A 452 2.08 -10.99 18.44
C VAL A 452 1.32 -12.00 19.29
N ALA A 453 1.99 -13.02 19.83
CA ALA A 453 1.38 -14.01 20.71
C ALA A 453 0.76 -13.36 21.97
N ARG A 454 1.49 -12.42 22.60
CA ARG A 454 1.01 -11.70 23.78
C ARG A 454 -0.20 -10.82 23.45
N ASN A 455 -0.15 -10.09 22.35
CA ASN A 455 -1.23 -9.22 21.89
C ASN A 455 -2.48 -10.03 21.52
N ALA A 456 -2.31 -11.19 20.89
CA ALA A 456 -3.40 -12.13 20.65
C ALA A 456 -4.03 -12.60 21.96
N GLY A 457 -3.23 -12.99 22.96
CA GLY A 457 -3.74 -13.37 24.28
C GLY A 457 -4.60 -12.26 24.93
N GLN A 458 -4.12 -11.01 24.89
CA GLN A 458 -4.85 -9.87 25.44
C GLN A 458 -6.14 -9.54 24.67
N ALA A 459 -6.11 -9.67 23.34
CA ALA A 459 -7.29 -9.50 22.49
C ALA A 459 -8.35 -10.57 22.76
N ALA A 460 -7.95 -11.82 23.00
CA ALA A 460 -8.86 -12.92 23.34
C ALA A 460 -9.55 -12.68 24.69
N GLU A 461 -8.82 -12.19 25.69
CA GLU A 461 -9.38 -11.83 26.99
C GLU A 461 -10.37 -10.66 26.89
N SER A 462 -10.04 -9.65 26.07
CA SER A 462 -10.92 -8.52 25.79
C SER A 462 -12.20 -8.94 25.07
N ALA A 463 -12.10 -9.85 24.09
CA ALA A 463 -13.25 -10.44 23.42
C ALA A 463 -14.13 -11.21 24.41
N LYS A 464 -13.54 -12.03 25.29
CA LYS A 464 -14.29 -12.75 26.33
C LYS A 464 -15.04 -11.80 27.28
N ALA A 465 -14.42 -10.68 27.67
CA ALA A 465 -15.06 -9.66 28.50
C ALA A 465 -16.22 -8.97 27.76
N ALA A 466 -16.04 -8.63 26.48
CA ALA A 466 -17.08 -8.05 25.64
C ALA A 466 -18.27 -9.00 25.46
N LYS A 467 -18.01 -10.30 25.26
CA LYS A 467 -19.05 -11.35 25.17
C LYS A 467 -19.90 -11.38 26.43
N SER A 468 -19.27 -11.46 27.60
CA SER A 468 -19.97 -11.47 28.88
C SER A 468 -20.82 -10.21 29.11
N LYS A 469 -20.34 -9.04 28.68
CA LYS A 469 -21.12 -7.80 28.75
C LYS A 469 -22.31 -7.78 27.80
N ALA A 470 -22.16 -8.30 26.59
CA ALA A 470 -23.24 -8.41 25.63
C ALA A 470 -24.32 -9.42 26.08
N GLU A 471 -23.90 -10.57 26.62
CA GLU A 471 -24.80 -11.56 27.23
C GLU A 471 -25.59 -10.95 28.39
N SER A 472 -24.90 -10.28 29.32
CA SER A 472 -25.57 -9.59 30.43
C SER A 472 -26.51 -8.48 29.95
N GLY A 473 -26.18 -7.77 28.87
CA GLY A 473 -27.06 -6.79 28.25
C GLY A 473 -28.32 -7.44 27.66
N ALA A 474 -28.16 -8.58 26.99
CA ALA A 474 -29.27 -9.33 26.40
C ALA A 474 -30.24 -9.82 27.47
N ASP A 475 -29.73 -10.30 28.61
CA ASP A 475 -30.55 -10.72 29.76
C ASP A 475 -31.37 -9.55 30.36
N VAL A 476 -30.77 -8.37 30.44
CA VAL A 476 -31.46 -7.15 30.90
C VAL A 476 -32.59 -6.78 29.94
N VAL A 477 -32.33 -6.79 28.63
CA VAL A 477 -33.36 -6.50 27.62
C VAL A 477 -34.49 -7.54 27.67
N ALA A 478 -34.17 -8.83 27.81
CA ALA A 478 -35.17 -9.88 27.98
C ALA A 478 -36.07 -9.64 29.21
N SER A 479 -35.47 -9.18 30.31
CA SER A 479 -36.20 -8.80 31.52
C SER A 479 -37.11 -7.60 31.29
N VAL A 480 -36.63 -6.58 30.56
CA VAL A 480 -37.43 -5.40 30.18
C VAL A 480 -38.64 -5.80 29.32
N VAL A 481 -38.47 -6.66 28.33
CA VAL A 481 -39.58 -7.17 27.49
C VAL A 481 -40.64 -7.87 28.35
N LYS A 482 -40.21 -8.67 29.33
CA LYS A 482 -41.12 -9.34 30.27
C LYS A 482 -41.92 -8.35 31.12
N ASP A 483 -41.28 -7.30 31.62
CA ASP A 483 -41.96 -6.28 32.42
C ASP A 483 -42.92 -5.41 31.57
N ILE A 484 -42.54 -5.09 30.32
CA ILE A 484 -43.43 -4.41 29.38
C ILE A 484 -44.68 -5.24 29.11
N SER A 485 -44.55 -6.56 28.96
CA SER A 485 -45.71 -7.46 28.80
C SER A 485 -46.66 -7.42 30.01
N ARG A 486 -46.13 -7.33 31.23
CA ARG A 486 -46.96 -7.15 32.45
C ARG A 486 -47.69 -5.81 32.48
N ILE A 487 -47.03 -4.74 32.02
CA ILE A 487 -47.65 -3.42 31.89
C ILE A 487 -48.77 -3.46 30.85
N GLN A 488 -48.57 -4.18 29.73
CA GLN A 488 -49.60 -4.38 28.70
C GLN A 488 -50.85 -5.04 29.30
N THR A 489 -50.69 -6.12 30.07
CA THR A 489 -51.80 -6.78 30.76
C THR A 489 -52.55 -5.82 31.68
N SER A 490 -51.81 -5.05 32.48
CA SER A 490 -52.40 -4.07 33.42
C SER A 490 -53.17 -2.97 32.70
N ALA A 491 -52.68 -2.50 31.55
CA ALA A 491 -53.36 -1.52 30.73
C ALA A 491 -54.67 -2.06 30.13
N VAL A 492 -54.68 -3.32 29.69
CA VAL A 492 -55.89 -3.98 29.18
C VAL A 492 -56.93 -4.18 30.30
N GLU A 493 -56.51 -4.57 31.50
CA GLU A 493 -57.38 -4.65 32.68
C GLU A 493 -57.99 -3.30 33.02
N LEU A 494 -57.17 -2.24 33.10
CA LEU A 494 -57.64 -0.87 33.36
C LEU A 494 -58.66 -0.40 32.31
N LYS A 495 -58.46 -0.74 31.02
CA LYS A 495 -59.43 -0.45 29.96
C LYS A 495 -60.79 -1.12 30.23
N SER A 496 -60.76 -2.37 30.68
CA SER A 496 -61.96 -3.15 31.02
C SER A 496 -62.71 -2.55 32.22
N GLU A 497 -61.99 -2.18 33.27
CA GLU A 497 -62.55 -1.54 34.47
C GLU A 497 -63.18 -0.19 34.13
N MET A 498 -62.50 0.65 33.35
CA MET A 498 -63.05 1.94 32.88
C MET A 498 -64.30 1.73 32.02
N THR A 499 -64.31 0.73 31.14
CA THR A 499 -65.51 0.41 30.35
C THR A 499 -66.69 0.02 31.24
N THR A 500 -66.43 -0.73 32.31
CA THR A 500 -67.45 -1.13 33.30
C THR A 500 -67.97 0.08 34.09
N LEU A 501 -67.07 0.95 34.56
CA LEU A 501 -67.44 2.20 35.24
C LEU A 501 -68.30 3.10 34.34
N GLY A 502 -67.97 3.18 33.05
CA GLY A 502 -68.74 3.92 32.05
C GLY A 502 -70.18 3.42 31.94
N LYS A 503 -70.38 2.09 31.89
CA LYS A 503 -71.70 1.47 31.88
C LYS A 503 -72.49 1.73 33.18
N GLN A 504 -71.84 1.68 34.34
CA GLN A 504 -72.48 2.01 35.63
C GLN A 504 -72.90 3.48 35.70
N ALA A 505 -72.05 4.39 35.20
CA ALA A 505 -72.38 5.82 35.13
C ALA A 505 -73.54 6.09 34.16
N GLU A 506 -73.61 5.36 33.04
CA GLU A 506 -74.76 5.42 32.11
C GLU A 506 -76.06 4.94 32.75
N SER A 507 -76.02 3.79 33.43
CA SER A 507 -77.17 3.26 34.17
C SER A 507 -77.64 4.21 35.29
N THR A 508 -76.70 4.83 36.02
CA THR A 508 -77.03 5.83 37.04
C THR A 508 -77.67 7.07 36.41
N GLY A 509 -77.18 7.50 35.25
CA GLY A 509 -77.79 8.60 34.48
C GLY A 509 -79.23 8.31 34.07
N GLN A 510 -79.55 7.07 33.68
CA GLN A 510 -80.93 6.65 33.36
C GLN A 510 -81.84 6.71 34.59
N ILE A 511 -81.35 6.25 35.75
CA ILE A 511 -82.11 6.31 37.02
C ILE A 511 -82.39 7.76 37.41
N LEU A 512 -81.40 8.65 37.28
CA LEU A 512 -81.59 10.08 37.55
C LEU A 512 -82.61 10.73 36.60
N GLY A 513 -82.67 10.30 35.34
CA GLY A 513 -83.73 10.71 34.40
C GLY A 513 -85.12 10.38 34.94
N VAL A 514 -85.33 9.12 35.38
CA VAL A 514 -86.60 8.69 35.97
C VAL A 514 -86.93 9.46 37.25
N ILE A 515 -85.93 9.73 38.12
CA ILE A 515 -86.14 10.52 39.34
C ILE A 515 -86.55 11.96 39.00
N SER A 516 -85.93 12.56 37.98
CA SER A 516 -86.28 13.89 37.50
C SER A 516 -87.71 13.92 36.98
N ASP A 517 -88.12 12.92 36.20
CA ASP A 517 -89.49 12.81 35.68
C ASP A 517 -90.51 12.62 36.81
N ILE A 518 -90.20 11.81 37.83
CA ILE A 518 -91.05 11.65 39.01
C ILE A 518 -91.16 12.96 39.79
N ALA A 519 -90.06 13.68 39.96
CA ALA A 519 -90.05 14.96 40.67
C ALA A 519 -90.89 16.00 39.91
N ASP A 520 -90.80 16.07 38.58
CA ASP A 520 -91.63 16.95 37.76
C ASP A 520 -93.11 16.58 37.81
N GLN A 521 -93.44 15.29 37.72
CA GLN A 521 -94.83 14.80 37.92
C GLN A 521 -95.36 15.13 39.32
N THR A 522 -94.53 14.98 40.36
CA THR A 522 -94.89 15.30 41.75
C THR A 522 -95.12 16.80 41.91
N ASN A 523 -94.31 17.64 41.25
CA ASN A 523 -94.48 19.08 41.22
C ASN A 523 -95.82 19.49 40.56
N LEU A 524 -96.18 18.85 39.43
CA LEU A 524 -97.46 19.07 38.75
C LEU A 524 -98.66 18.59 39.58
N LEU A 525 -98.56 17.43 40.23
CA LEU A 525 -99.59 16.90 41.13
C LEU A 525 -99.80 17.81 42.34
N ALA A 526 -98.70 18.29 42.93
CA ALA A 526 -98.72 19.23 44.05
C ALA A 526 -99.34 20.58 43.65
N LEU A 527 -99.05 21.07 42.44
CA LEU A 527 -99.67 22.27 41.90
C LEU A 527 -101.18 22.10 41.72
N ASN A 528 -101.63 20.99 41.13
CA ASN A 528 -103.05 20.69 40.97
C ASN A 528 -103.76 20.56 42.32
N ALA A 529 -103.11 19.93 43.30
CA ALA A 529 -103.63 19.83 44.67
C ALA A 529 -103.71 21.19 45.37
N ALA A 530 -102.73 22.07 45.18
CA ALA A 530 -102.74 23.43 45.72
C ALA A 530 -103.87 24.27 45.11
N ILE A 531 -104.12 24.13 43.80
CA ILE A 531 -105.24 24.79 43.09
C ILE A 531 -106.58 24.30 43.66
N GLU A 532 -106.78 22.99 43.81
CA GLU A 532 -108.05 22.45 44.30
C GLU A 532 -108.27 22.76 45.79
N ALA A 533 -107.20 22.81 46.58
CA ALA A 533 -107.23 23.26 47.97
C ALA A 533 -107.60 24.74 48.10
N ALA A 534 -107.10 25.61 47.21
CA ALA A 534 -107.51 27.01 47.13
C ALA A 534 -109.00 27.15 46.72
N ARG A 535 -109.49 26.24 45.87
CA ARG A 535 -110.88 26.19 45.41
C ARG A 535 -111.87 25.82 46.51
N ALA A 536 -111.44 25.03 47.49
CA ALA A 536 -112.23 24.61 48.67
C ALA A 536 -112.31 25.68 49.79
N GLY A 537 -111.68 26.86 49.62
CA GLY A 537 -111.76 27.98 50.57
C GLY A 537 -111.17 27.68 51.96
N GLU A 538 -111.84 28.12 53.02
CA GLU A 538 -111.38 27.96 54.43
C GLU A 538 -111.18 26.47 54.82
N ALA A 539 -111.95 25.54 54.25
CA ALA A 539 -111.84 24.10 54.53
C ALA A 539 -110.60 23.44 53.90
N GLY A 540 -110.06 24.02 52.82
CA GLY A 540 -108.89 23.50 52.08
C GLY A 540 -107.55 24.05 52.58
N ARG A 541 -107.54 24.98 53.53
CA ARG A 541 -106.34 25.72 53.94
C ARG A 541 -105.21 24.84 54.48
N GLY A 542 -105.53 23.77 55.22
CA GLY A 542 -104.55 22.79 55.67
C GLY A 542 -103.95 21.95 54.54
N PHE A 543 -104.76 21.57 53.55
CA PHE A 543 -104.32 20.85 52.35
C PHE A 543 -103.45 21.72 51.43
N ALA A 544 -103.75 23.01 51.32
CA ALA A 544 -102.96 23.95 50.51
C ALA A 544 -101.52 24.06 51.02
N VAL A 545 -101.32 24.12 52.34
CA VAL A 545 -99.97 24.17 52.95
C VAL A 545 -99.17 22.90 52.65
N VAL A 546 -99.81 21.73 52.76
CA VAL A 546 -99.15 20.45 52.45
C VAL A 546 -98.80 20.37 50.96
N ALA A 547 -99.70 20.78 50.08
CA ALA A 547 -99.47 20.80 48.64
C ALA A 547 -98.30 21.72 48.25
N ASP A 548 -98.21 22.92 48.83
CA ASP A 548 -97.07 23.82 48.60
C ASP A 548 -95.74 23.28 49.15
N GLU A 549 -95.76 22.54 50.27
CA GLU A 549 -94.56 21.91 50.82
C GLU A 549 -94.08 20.74 49.95
N VAL A 550 -95.01 19.92 49.42
CA VAL A 550 -94.71 18.86 48.45
C VAL A 550 -94.16 19.46 47.15
N ARG A 551 -94.71 20.60 46.68
CA ARG A 551 -94.22 21.33 45.51
C ARG A 551 -92.78 21.79 45.69
N LYS A 552 -92.47 22.44 46.83
CA LYS A 552 -91.09 22.85 47.17
C LYS A 552 -90.13 21.66 47.29
N LEU A 553 -90.59 20.53 47.84
CA LEU A 553 -89.78 19.32 47.94
C LEU A 553 -89.47 18.74 46.56
N ALA A 554 -90.45 18.74 45.65
CA ALA A 554 -90.28 18.35 44.27
C ALA A 554 -89.29 19.26 43.52
N GLU A 555 -89.40 20.60 43.66
CA GLU A 555 -88.44 21.57 43.12
C GLU A 555 -87.00 21.36 43.65
N LYS A 556 -86.85 21.10 44.95
CA LYS A 556 -85.55 20.74 45.55
C LYS A 556 -85.01 19.43 44.99
N THR A 557 -85.87 18.43 44.81
CA THR A 557 -85.50 17.13 44.25
C THR A 557 -85.04 17.27 42.79
N MET A 558 -85.74 18.05 41.96
CA MET A 558 -85.32 18.35 40.59
C MET A 558 -83.95 19.03 40.55
N THR A 559 -83.72 20.03 41.43
CA THR A 559 -82.43 20.74 41.51
C THR A 559 -81.30 19.81 41.90
N ALA A 560 -81.48 18.99 42.96
CA ALA A 560 -80.49 18.02 43.40
C ALA A 560 -80.22 16.95 42.34
N THR A 561 -81.27 16.47 41.66
CA THR A 561 -81.14 15.45 40.59
C THR A 561 -80.38 16.01 39.39
N LYS A 562 -80.54 17.31 39.08
CA LYS A 562 -79.75 18.00 38.06
C LYS A 562 -78.27 18.09 38.44
N GLU A 563 -77.96 18.49 39.67
CA GLU A 563 -76.58 18.56 40.17
C GLU A 563 -75.88 17.19 40.15
N VAL A 564 -76.56 16.14 40.60
CA VAL A 564 -76.04 14.76 40.52
C VAL A 564 -75.92 14.31 39.06
N GLY A 565 -76.88 14.68 38.21
CA GLY A 565 -76.84 14.39 36.77
C GLY A 565 -75.63 15.01 36.07
N ASP A 566 -75.28 16.25 36.41
CA ASP A 566 -74.08 16.91 35.91
C ASP A 566 -72.80 16.20 36.38
N ALA A 567 -72.72 15.82 37.66
CA ALA A 567 -71.60 15.02 38.18
C ALA A 567 -71.48 13.64 37.49
N ILE A 568 -72.59 12.97 37.19
CA ILE A 568 -72.58 11.71 36.43
C ILE A 568 -72.09 11.93 34.99
N ARG A 569 -72.49 13.02 34.32
CA ARG A 569 -71.97 13.35 32.99
C ARG A 569 -70.46 13.59 33.01
N ASP A 570 -69.94 14.25 34.04
CA ASP A 570 -68.50 14.45 34.20
C ASP A 570 -67.76 13.12 34.39
N ILE A 571 -68.32 12.18 35.17
CA ILE A 571 -67.78 10.82 35.30
C ILE A 571 -67.81 10.08 33.96
N GLN A 572 -68.90 10.16 33.19
CA GLN A 572 -69.00 9.52 31.87
C GLN A 572 -67.95 10.07 30.90
N ASN A 573 -67.79 11.40 30.85
CA ASN A 573 -66.80 12.08 30.01
C ASN A 573 -65.36 11.73 30.44
N GLY A 574 -65.07 11.77 31.74
CA GLY A 574 -63.78 11.40 32.31
C GLY A 574 -63.42 9.94 32.02
N THR A 575 -64.38 9.03 32.13
CA THR A 575 -64.20 7.62 31.83
C THR A 575 -63.92 7.38 30.34
N ARG A 576 -64.68 8.03 29.44
CA ARG A 576 -64.45 7.93 27.99
C ARG A 576 -63.07 8.47 27.61
N LYS A 577 -62.65 9.58 28.20
CA LYS A 577 -61.30 10.15 28.01
C LYS A 577 -60.21 9.18 28.50
N ASN A 578 -60.39 8.57 29.68
CA ASN A 578 -59.43 7.61 30.22
C ASN A 578 -59.31 6.35 29.37
N VAL A 579 -60.40 5.83 28.79
CA VAL A 579 -60.33 4.71 27.84
C VAL A 579 -59.46 5.07 26.63
N GLY A 580 -59.63 6.28 26.06
CA GLY A 580 -58.79 6.75 24.96
C GLY A 580 -57.31 6.89 25.34
N ASN A 581 -57.01 7.41 26.53
CA ASN A 581 -55.64 7.48 27.05
C ASN A 581 -55.03 6.07 27.20
N VAL A 582 -55.79 5.10 27.70
CA VAL A 582 -55.32 3.72 27.85
C VAL A 582 -55.06 3.06 26.48
N GLU A 583 -55.88 3.33 25.46
CA GLU A 583 -55.61 2.86 24.10
C GLU A 583 -54.30 3.43 23.54
N GLN A 584 -54.03 4.72 23.77
CA GLN A 584 -52.75 5.32 23.40
C GLN A 584 -51.57 4.67 24.13
N VAL A 585 -51.73 4.37 25.43
CA VAL A 585 -50.70 3.66 26.22
C VAL A 585 -50.41 2.27 25.67
N VAL A 586 -51.43 1.51 25.27
CA VAL A 586 -51.25 0.19 24.64
C VAL A 586 -50.43 0.29 23.35
N ASN A 587 -50.68 1.29 22.50
CA ASN A 587 -49.91 1.49 21.27
C ASN A 587 -48.44 1.86 21.55
N MET A 588 -48.18 2.68 22.59
CA MET A 588 -46.81 3.03 23.00
C MET A 588 -46.07 1.80 23.55
N ILE A 589 -46.76 0.93 24.29
CA ILE A 589 -46.23 -0.34 24.79
C ILE A 589 -45.84 -1.28 23.64
N ASP A 590 -46.66 -1.36 22.60
CA ASP A 590 -46.36 -2.18 21.41
C ASP A 590 -45.07 -1.71 20.74
N THR A 591 -44.95 -0.40 20.50
CA THR A 591 -43.74 0.22 19.93
C THR A 591 -42.51 -0.04 20.81
N ALA A 592 -42.63 0.11 22.14
CA ALA A 592 -41.55 -0.15 23.08
C ALA A 592 -41.12 -1.63 23.08
N THR A 593 -42.09 -2.55 22.94
CA THR A 593 -41.82 -3.99 22.85
C THR A 593 -41.04 -4.33 21.60
N THR A 594 -41.43 -3.78 20.43
CA THR A 594 -40.70 -3.97 19.18
C THR A 594 -39.26 -3.46 19.28
N LEU A 595 -39.07 -2.24 19.80
CA LEU A 595 -37.74 -1.64 19.91
C LEU A 595 -36.82 -2.41 20.88
N ALA A 596 -37.37 -2.87 22.01
CA ALA A 596 -36.65 -3.73 22.94
C ALA A 596 -36.30 -5.08 22.30
N GLY A 597 -37.20 -5.67 21.51
CA GLY A 597 -36.94 -6.89 20.74
C GLY A 597 -35.77 -6.73 19.77
N THR A 598 -35.77 -5.69 18.93
CA THR A 598 -34.67 -5.38 18.01
C THR A 598 -33.35 -5.14 18.74
N SER A 599 -33.39 -4.49 19.92
CA SER A 599 -32.20 -4.29 20.75
C SER A 599 -31.63 -5.62 21.27
N GLY A 600 -32.50 -6.56 21.65
CA GLY A 600 -32.11 -7.90 22.08
C GLY A 600 -31.47 -8.72 20.95
N GLU A 601 -32.03 -8.64 19.73
CA GLU A 601 -31.47 -9.27 18.54
C GLU A 601 -30.07 -8.72 18.21
N ALA A 602 -29.89 -7.39 18.23
CA ALA A 602 -28.59 -6.77 18.00
C ALA A 602 -27.54 -7.21 19.04
N LEU A 603 -27.92 -7.36 20.32
CA LEU A 603 -27.02 -7.88 21.35
C LEU A 603 -26.64 -9.35 21.11
N HIS A 604 -27.57 -10.19 20.64
CA HIS A 604 -27.26 -11.56 20.24
C HIS A 604 -26.30 -11.61 19.04
N GLU A 605 -26.46 -10.73 18.06
CA GLU A 605 -25.54 -10.62 16.93
C GLU A 605 -24.13 -10.22 17.38
N ILE A 606 -24.02 -9.27 18.33
CA ILE A 606 -22.75 -8.90 18.95
C ILE A 606 -22.10 -10.10 19.65
N VAL A 607 -22.86 -10.89 20.41
CA VAL A 607 -22.34 -12.10 21.07
C VAL A 607 -21.72 -13.06 20.04
N ASN A 608 -22.40 -13.30 18.93
CA ASN A 608 -21.90 -14.18 17.86
C ASN A 608 -20.63 -13.62 17.20
N LEU A 609 -20.60 -12.33 16.90
CA LEU A 609 -19.43 -11.67 16.30
C LEU A 609 -18.21 -11.71 17.22
N VAL A 610 -18.42 -11.48 18.52
CA VAL A 610 -17.34 -11.54 19.51
C VAL A 610 -16.82 -12.96 19.69
N ASP A 611 -17.69 -13.97 19.63
CA ASP A 611 -17.28 -15.38 19.69
C ASP A 611 -16.41 -15.77 18.48
N ALA A 612 -16.81 -15.37 17.27
CA ALA A 612 -16.01 -15.56 16.06
C ALA A 612 -14.66 -14.84 16.16
N THR A 613 -14.65 -13.61 16.68
CA THR A 613 -13.42 -12.84 16.90
C THR A 613 -12.49 -13.56 17.88
N ALA A 614 -13.01 -14.09 18.99
CA ALA A 614 -12.22 -14.83 19.96
C ALA A 614 -11.58 -16.09 19.35
N GLN A 615 -12.32 -16.82 18.51
CA GLN A 615 -11.77 -17.98 17.78
C GLN A 615 -10.65 -17.57 16.81
N GLN A 616 -10.83 -16.47 16.08
CA GLN A 616 -9.83 -16.01 15.13
C GLN A 616 -8.55 -15.55 15.83
N VAL A 617 -8.67 -14.88 16.96
CA VAL A 617 -7.52 -14.48 17.79
C VAL A 617 -6.80 -15.70 18.36
N GLN A 618 -7.52 -16.74 18.77
CA GLN A 618 -6.91 -18.00 19.22
C GLN A 618 -6.07 -18.64 18.10
N SER A 619 -6.55 -18.63 16.85
CA SER A 619 -5.79 -19.12 15.70
C SER A 619 -4.52 -18.31 15.44
N ILE A 620 -4.55 -16.99 15.65
CA ILE A 620 -3.35 -16.13 15.57
C ILE A 620 -2.33 -16.52 16.63
N ALA A 621 -2.77 -16.77 17.88
CA ALA A 621 -1.88 -17.19 18.96
C ALA A 621 -1.19 -18.53 18.62
N THR A 622 -1.93 -19.52 18.13
CA THR A 622 -1.37 -20.81 17.68
C THR A 622 -0.38 -20.63 16.53
N ALA A 623 -0.71 -19.81 15.53
CA ALA A 623 0.21 -19.54 14.41
C ALA A 623 1.50 -18.84 14.89
N ALA A 624 1.42 -17.95 15.88
CA ALA A 624 2.58 -17.31 16.47
C ALA A 624 3.46 -18.33 17.24
N GLU A 625 2.86 -19.28 17.97
CA GLU A 625 3.61 -20.37 18.61
C GLU A 625 4.35 -21.25 17.58
N GLU A 626 3.69 -21.60 16.46
CA GLU A 626 4.32 -22.34 15.36
C GLU A 626 5.47 -21.53 14.71
N GLN A 627 5.28 -20.22 14.48
CA GLN A 627 6.33 -19.34 13.98
C GLN A 627 7.53 -19.25 14.93
N SER A 628 7.29 -19.25 16.24
CA SER A 628 8.36 -19.25 17.25
C SER A 628 9.21 -20.51 17.10
N SER A 629 8.58 -21.68 16.98
CA SER A 629 9.30 -22.96 16.80
C SER A 629 10.12 -22.99 15.50
N THR A 630 9.57 -22.45 14.42
CA THR A 630 10.24 -22.35 13.12
C THR A 630 11.43 -21.39 13.19
N SER A 631 11.29 -20.28 13.93
CA SER A 631 12.36 -19.30 14.12
C SER A 631 13.56 -19.91 14.87
N GLU A 632 13.30 -20.75 15.88
CA GLU A 632 14.35 -21.50 16.59
C GLU A 632 15.08 -22.52 15.68
N GLU A 633 14.37 -23.14 14.74
CA GLU A 633 14.98 -24.05 13.76
C GLU A 633 15.84 -23.30 12.73
N ILE A 634 15.38 -22.13 12.28
CA ILE A 634 16.18 -21.26 11.42
C ILE A 634 17.43 -20.78 12.15
N ASN A 635 17.32 -20.41 13.43
CA ASN A 635 18.48 -19.96 14.20
C ASN A 635 19.55 -21.06 14.34
N ARG A 636 19.14 -22.32 14.55
CA ARG A 636 20.06 -23.47 14.51
C ARG A 636 20.72 -23.64 13.13
N SER A 637 19.97 -23.43 12.05
CA SER A 637 20.51 -23.50 10.69
C SER A 637 21.54 -22.38 10.42
N ILE A 638 21.31 -21.18 10.95
CA ILE A 638 22.25 -20.04 10.88
C ILE A 638 23.56 -20.38 11.60
N GLU A 639 23.50 -20.98 12.78
CA GLU A 639 24.68 -21.44 13.51
C GLU A 639 25.48 -22.48 12.72
N ASP A 640 24.81 -23.43 12.07
CA ASP A 640 25.47 -24.43 11.22
C ASP A 640 26.15 -23.81 9.99
N VAL A 641 25.50 -22.86 9.32
CA VAL A 641 26.09 -22.14 8.18
C VAL A 641 27.29 -21.30 8.63
N ASN A 642 27.22 -20.69 9.81
CA ASN A 642 28.34 -19.96 10.39
C ASN A 642 29.54 -20.88 10.63
N ARG A 643 29.31 -22.04 11.25
CA ARG A 643 30.34 -23.04 11.51
C ARG A 643 30.99 -23.52 10.20
N ILE A 644 30.20 -23.86 9.19
CA ILE A 644 30.70 -24.28 7.87
C ILE A 644 31.53 -23.18 7.19
N SER A 645 31.13 -21.91 7.34
CA SER A 645 31.87 -20.77 6.78
C SER A 645 33.24 -20.61 7.43
N LEU A 646 33.31 -20.76 8.76
CA LEU A 646 34.58 -20.75 9.51
C LEU A 646 35.48 -21.94 9.14
N GLU A 647 34.91 -23.15 9.02
CA GLU A 647 35.63 -24.34 8.56
C GLU A 647 36.17 -24.16 7.13
N THR A 648 35.38 -23.56 6.24
CA THR A 648 35.78 -23.27 4.85
C THR A 648 36.92 -22.25 4.81
N SER A 649 36.83 -21.17 5.59
CA SER A 649 37.90 -20.17 5.72
C SER A 649 39.21 -20.80 6.22
N SER A 650 39.15 -21.63 7.26
CA SER A 650 40.31 -22.36 7.77
C SER A 650 40.89 -23.34 6.73
N ALA A 651 40.05 -24.09 6.02
CA ALA A 651 40.49 -24.98 4.95
C ALA A 651 41.18 -24.21 3.82
N MET A 652 40.66 -23.03 3.44
CA MET A 652 41.29 -22.18 2.43
C MET A 652 42.64 -21.62 2.89
N GLN A 653 42.80 -21.26 4.17
CA GLN A 653 44.11 -20.88 4.71
C GLN A 653 45.13 -22.03 4.61
N HIS A 654 44.72 -23.27 4.91
CA HIS A 654 45.58 -24.44 4.71
C HIS A 654 45.89 -24.71 3.24
N SER A 655 44.91 -24.59 2.35
CA SER A 655 45.11 -24.73 0.90
C SER A 655 46.06 -23.66 0.35
N ALA A 656 45.96 -22.41 0.83
CA ALA A 656 46.87 -21.33 0.43
C ALA A 656 48.33 -21.67 0.77
N GLY A 657 48.57 -22.23 1.96
CA GLY A 657 49.89 -22.73 2.36
C GLY A 657 50.40 -23.84 1.44
N ALA A 658 49.58 -24.85 1.18
CA ALA A 658 49.95 -25.97 0.30
C ALA A 658 50.25 -25.52 -1.14
N VAL A 659 49.48 -24.56 -1.68
CA VAL A 659 49.71 -23.98 -3.00
C VAL A 659 51.02 -23.18 -3.04
N SER A 660 51.32 -22.43 -1.99
CA SER A 660 52.59 -21.71 -1.85
C SER A 660 53.78 -22.68 -1.83
N ASP A 661 53.69 -23.78 -1.09
CA ASP A 661 54.73 -24.83 -1.06
C ASP A 661 54.91 -25.47 -2.44
N MET A 662 53.80 -25.73 -3.16
CA MET A 662 53.83 -26.31 -4.50
C MET A 662 54.50 -25.39 -5.52
N ALA A 663 54.22 -24.08 -5.45
CA ALA A 663 54.88 -23.06 -6.26
C ALA A 663 56.39 -22.98 -5.95
N GLN A 664 56.77 -23.10 -4.68
CA GLN A 664 58.19 -23.13 -4.29
C GLN A 664 58.90 -24.39 -4.80
N GLN A 665 58.27 -25.57 -4.72
CA GLN A 665 58.84 -26.82 -5.25
C GLN A 665 58.99 -26.77 -6.77
N ALA A 666 58.03 -26.19 -7.48
CA ALA A 666 58.13 -25.98 -8.94
C ALA A 666 59.33 -25.09 -9.28
N GLN A 667 59.59 -24.04 -8.51
CA GLN A 667 60.76 -23.17 -8.70
C GLN A 667 62.09 -23.90 -8.43
N VAL A 668 62.15 -24.76 -7.40
CA VAL A 668 63.32 -25.60 -7.11
C VAL A 668 63.59 -26.58 -8.26
N LEU A 669 62.55 -27.26 -8.75
CA LEU A 669 62.64 -28.15 -9.91
C LEU A 669 63.13 -27.42 -11.16
N ARG A 670 62.64 -26.21 -11.41
CA ARG A 670 63.11 -25.35 -12.50
C ARG A 670 64.62 -25.08 -12.42
N GLY A 671 65.12 -24.83 -11.21
CA GLY A 671 66.55 -24.67 -10.95
C GLY A 671 67.36 -25.94 -11.23
N LEU A 672 66.87 -27.10 -10.76
CA LEU A 672 67.53 -28.40 -11.01
C LEU A 672 67.57 -28.75 -12.49
N ILE A 673 66.50 -28.48 -13.24
CA ILE A 673 66.42 -28.71 -14.69
C ILE A 673 67.43 -27.80 -15.42
N SER A 674 67.55 -26.53 -14.99
CA SER A 674 68.56 -25.62 -15.52
C SER A 674 69.99 -26.14 -15.29
N SER A 675 70.29 -26.69 -14.10
CA SER A 675 71.59 -27.31 -13.82
C SER A 675 71.84 -28.54 -14.70
N LEU A 676 70.83 -29.40 -14.84
CA LEU A 676 70.88 -30.60 -15.69
C LEU A 676 71.24 -30.27 -17.15
N LYS A 677 70.68 -29.18 -17.69
CA LYS A 677 70.98 -28.64 -19.04
C LYS A 677 72.40 -28.09 -19.18
N SER A 678 72.98 -27.60 -18.08
CA SER A 678 74.32 -27.02 -18.04
C SER A 678 75.44 -28.03 -17.77
N GLY A 679 75.09 -29.32 -17.59
CA GLY A 679 76.05 -30.41 -17.42
C GLY A 679 76.82 -30.40 -16.10
N HIS A 680 76.26 -29.80 -15.04
CA HIS A 680 76.83 -29.75 -13.69
C HIS A 680 75.93 -30.43 -12.65
#